data_AF-A0A1Y4AWC5-F1
#
_entry.id   AF-A0A1Y4AWC5-F1
#
_cell.length_a   1.000
_cell.length_b   1.000
_cell.length_c   1.000
_cell.angle_alpha   90.00
_cell.angle_beta   90.00
_cell.angle_gamma   90.00
#
_symmetry.space_group_name_H-M   'P 1'
#
loop_
_entity.id
_entity.type
_entity.pdbx_description
1 polymer ?
#
loop_
_entity_poly.entity_id
_entity_poly.type
_entity_poly.pdbx_seq_one_letter_code
_entity_poly.pdbx_strand_id
1 'polypeptide(L)'
;MKGGMDMWNSFSFRYIKENRTASLLLAGAAFLSSLLLSLMTTLAYNLWMDYVKQQAAKGVTDIRPTTLFIVYGVVLALICAALIAMIHNAFAVSMGSRLQHLGILKSVGATPRQIRTFLVQEAAALCVLPILLGTAIGVGICYMFVEQTIGLGQSLGLDVDYNVSFEYHILVAVISLAAAFLTAVLSAWIPARKISRLSPMEAIFGGVEPQAEKMRSFRLLSKTFGVYGELARKSIYNRRKSMRAATFVLFLSFIGFFIFLSAETISGLSTQETYYEKYHDVWDLMLTREAGPENEQSADAAQVGNAQTTQSASADSLLETLRAVPGVSRCISYQVIDTTLFLPEDMLSEELKQIGVETLLPEAERANVAGQEGWRTAVHLFVLDEQSFAGYCEDHNISSDAGAVAVNLLWDDRESDYMNRKYLPFVADDSGELYPGENASEPVLYYDACTNEIPAIREELEQKALNLVLSENAFRPLAALLSEAGTFSGAETNYNIYLEEAIREKEAESEAVREAIAALTPDEGYTLEGRIQEEASDQAARKGLRIVMGVLAALLACVGIAGILSATLGQIYQRKKEFARYLSVGVSPKDMQKLLFLEGLFIIGRPFLMAVIIDVPVTALLLQMSPPTAGQFISHLPLVPVLIFLCISAGAVSLAYLAAARSICQGDLVEILKDETMV
;
A
#
# COMPACT_ATOMS: atom_id res chain seq x y z
N MET A 1 -48.48 -6.74 19.26
CA MET A 1 -47.01 -6.62 19.48
C MET A 1 -46.58 -7.03 20.90
N LYS A 2 -47.34 -6.75 21.97
CA LYS A 2 -47.00 -7.17 23.36
C LYS A 2 -46.67 -8.67 23.54
N GLY A 3 -47.50 -9.57 23.01
CA GLY A 3 -47.26 -11.02 23.16
C GLY A 3 -46.01 -11.58 22.45
N GLY A 4 -45.46 -10.87 21.45
CA GLY A 4 -44.19 -11.25 20.82
C GLY A 4 -42.96 -10.81 21.62
N MET A 5 -43.10 -9.74 22.41
CA MET A 5 -42.03 -9.15 23.21
C MET A 5 -41.82 -9.91 24.53
N ASP A 6 -42.90 -10.42 25.14
CA ASP A 6 -42.83 -11.30 26.32
C ASP A 6 -42.26 -12.69 25.99
N MET A 7 -42.56 -13.20 24.79
CA MET A 7 -41.96 -14.43 24.26
C MET A 7 -40.45 -14.25 24.00
N TRP A 8 -40.04 -13.07 23.53
CA TRP A 8 -38.63 -12.73 23.33
C TRP A 8 -37.86 -12.70 24.66
N ASN A 9 -38.36 -11.98 25.67
CA ASN A 9 -37.71 -11.85 26.97
C ASN A 9 -37.50 -13.20 27.66
N SER A 10 -38.53 -14.05 27.67
CA SER A 10 -38.48 -15.34 28.38
C SER A 10 -37.59 -16.37 27.69
N PHE A 11 -37.62 -16.45 26.35
CA PHE A 11 -36.91 -17.49 25.60
C PHE A 11 -35.45 -17.09 25.28
N SER A 12 -35.20 -15.85 24.85
CA SER A 12 -33.86 -15.41 24.47
C SER A 12 -32.95 -15.22 25.68
N PHE A 13 -33.44 -14.60 26.76
CA PHE A 13 -32.65 -14.37 27.97
C PHE A 13 -32.25 -15.69 28.64
N ARG A 14 -33.18 -16.65 28.68
CA ARG A 14 -32.94 -17.98 29.24
C ARG A 14 -31.92 -18.75 28.42
N TYR A 15 -32.02 -18.68 27.09
CA TYR A 15 -31.02 -19.28 26.21
C TYR A 15 -29.63 -18.65 26.40
N ILE A 16 -29.51 -17.31 26.35
CA ILE A 16 -28.22 -16.62 26.49
C ILE A 16 -27.56 -16.99 27.82
N LYS A 17 -28.36 -17.18 28.87
CA LYS A 17 -27.90 -17.61 30.19
C LYS A 17 -27.45 -19.08 30.21
N GLU A 18 -28.14 -19.97 29.52
CA GLU A 18 -27.87 -21.41 29.49
C GLU A 18 -26.72 -21.78 28.52
N ASN A 19 -26.54 -21.08 27.40
CA ASN A 19 -25.51 -21.38 26.41
C ASN A 19 -24.46 -20.27 26.26
N ARG A 20 -23.79 -19.96 27.37
CA ARG A 20 -22.81 -18.87 27.48
C ARG A 20 -21.70 -18.95 26.44
N THR A 21 -21.23 -20.16 26.09
CA THR A 21 -20.12 -20.36 25.15
C THR A 21 -20.46 -19.89 23.74
N ALA A 22 -21.65 -20.22 23.22
CA ALA A 22 -22.09 -19.79 21.90
C ALA A 22 -22.35 -18.27 21.85
N SER A 23 -22.94 -17.72 22.90
CA SER A 23 -23.13 -16.27 23.02
C SER A 23 -21.81 -15.51 23.14
N LEU A 24 -20.82 -16.04 23.88
CA LEU A 24 -19.47 -15.49 23.97
C LEU A 24 -18.74 -15.52 22.62
N LEU A 25 -18.84 -16.61 21.86
CA LEU A 25 -18.24 -16.71 20.53
C LEU A 25 -18.83 -15.70 19.55
N LEU A 26 -20.15 -15.50 19.58
CA LEU A 26 -20.83 -14.47 18.79
C LEU A 26 -20.40 -13.06 19.18
N ALA A 27 -20.41 -12.77 20.49
CA ALA A 27 -20.00 -11.48 21.01
C ALA A 27 -18.53 -11.20 20.67
N GLY A 28 -17.64 -12.19 20.79
CA GLY A 28 -16.23 -12.09 20.43
C GLY A 28 -16.01 -11.83 18.93
N ALA A 29 -16.75 -12.51 18.05
CA ALA A 29 -16.68 -12.26 16.61
C ALA A 29 -17.15 -10.85 16.23
N ALA A 30 -18.25 -10.38 16.84
CA ALA A 30 -18.76 -9.02 16.64
C ALA A 30 -17.79 -7.96 17.19
N PHE A 31 -17.27 -8.18 18.40
CA PHE A 31 -16.25 -7.33 19.02
C PHE A 31 -15.03 -7.20 18.10
N LEU A 32 -14.41 -8.33 17.72
CA LEU A 32 -13.21 -8.35 16.89
C LEU A 32 -13.48 -7.68 15.54
N SER A 33 -14.61 -7.95 14.90
CA SER A 33 -14.93 -7.32 13.63
C SER A 33 -15.12 -5.81 13.73
N SER A 34 -15.81 -5.33 14.77
CA SER A 34 -16.01 -3.88 14.96
C SER A 34 -14.72 -3.16 15.34
N LEU A 35 -13.86 -3.78 16.14
CA LEU A 35 -12.54 -3.27 16.50
C LEU A 35 -11.67 -3.10 15.27
N LEU A 36 -11.57 -4.14 14.44
CA LEU A 36 -10.76 -4.12 13.23
C LEU A 36 -11.33 -3.15 12.20
N LEU A 37 -12.65 -3.14 11.98
CA LEU A 37 -13.27 -2.21 11.03
C LEU A 37 -13.06 -0.75 11.46
N SER A 38 -13.20 -0.45 12.76
CA SER A 38 -12.98 0.90 13.29
C SER A 38 -11.52 1.33 13.19
N LEU A 39 -10.58 0.45 13.54
CA LEU A 39 -9.15 0.70 13.41
C LEU A 39 -8.78 1.00 11.95
N MET A 40 -9.26 0.20 11.01
CA MET A 40 -8.95 0.34 9.59
C MET A 40 -9.55 1.58 8.95
N THR A 41 -10.81 1.89 9.25
CA THR A 41 -11.45 3.10 8.74
C THR A 41 -10.80 4.36 9.29
N THR A 42 -10.40 4.35 10.57
CA THR A 42 -9.69 5.48 11.19
C THR A 42 -8.29 5.65 10.61
N LEU A 43 -7.55 4.55 10.43
CA LEU A 43 -6.21 4.57 9.84
C LEU A 43 -6.26 5.06 8.38
N ALA A 44 -7.17 4.51 7.56
CA ALA A 44 -7.33 4.92 6.17
C ALA A 44 -7.74 6.39 6.03
N TYR A 45 -8.59 6.88 6.93
CA TYR A 45 -8.97 8.30 6.96
C TYR A 45 -7.76 9.20 7.25
N ASN A 46 -6.96 8.87 8.26
CA ASN A 46 -5.79 9.67 8.62
C ASN A 46 -4.75 9.65 7.49
N LEU A 47 -4.47 8.48 6.90
CA LEU A 47 -3.56 8.36 5.75
C LEU A 47 -4.05 9.16 4.54
N TRP A 48 -5.35 9.14 4.26
CA TRP A 48 -5.93 9.92 3.16
C TRP A 48 -5.83 11.42 3.41
N MET A 49 -6.17 11.88 4.61
CA MET A 49 -6.09 13.30 4.95
C MET A 49 -4.66 13.83 4.89
N ASP A 50 -3.70 13.02 5.35
CA ASP A 50 -2.27 13.36 5.25
C ASP A 50 -1.83 13.47 3.79
N TYR A 51 -2.19 12.50 2.95
CA TYR A 51 -1.92 12.54 1.52
C TYR A 51 -2.52 13.77 0.83
N VAL A 52 -3.78 14.11 1.13
CA VAL A 52 -4.44 15.31 0.57
C VAL A 52 -3.73 16.59 1.03
N LYS A 53 -3.31 16.67 2.30
CA LYS A 53 -2.55 17.81 2.81
C LYS A 53 -1.20 17.95 2.10
N GLN A 54 -0.48 16.85 1.87
CA GLN A 54 0.78 16.84 1.14
C GLN A 54 0.62 17.32 -0.31
N GLN A 55 -0.41 16.84 -1.02
CA GLN A 55 -0.67 17.27 -2.39
C GLN A 55 -1.11 18.74 -2.48
N ALA A 56 -1.91 19.20 -1.50
CA ALA A 56 -2.30 20.60 -1.40
C ALA A 56 -1.10 21.53 -1.13
N ALA A 57 -0.15 21.10 -0.30
CA ALA A 57 1.10 21.84 -0.06
C ALA A 57 1.96 21.98 -1.34
N LYS A 58 1.95 20.97 -2.21
CA LYS A 58 2.63 20.98 -3.51
C LYS A 58 1.86 21.72 -4.62
N GLY A 59 0.75 22.39 -4.32
CA GLY A 59 -0.07 23.10 -5.30
C GLY A 59 -0.81 22.21 -6.32
N VAL A 60 -0.81 20.88 -6.14
CA VAL A 60 -1.40 19.93 -7.09
C VAL A 60 -2.91 19.85 -6.86
N THR A 61 -3.71 20.34 -7.82
CA THR A 61 -5.18 20.32 -7.72
C THR A 61 -5.84 19.03 -8.20
N ASP A 62 -5.17 18.24 -9.06
CA ASP A 62 -5.69 16.96 -9.58
C ASP A 62 -5.12 15.77 -8.77
N ILE A 63 -5.84 15.39 -7.71
CA ILE A 63 -5.40 14.34 -6.77
C ILE A 63 -5.74 12.96 -7.36
N ARG A 64 -4.80 12.38 -8.11
CA ARG A 64 -4.92 11.00 -8.61
C ARG A 64 -4.35 10.01 -7.58
N PRO A 65 -5.12 8.99 -7.15
CA PRO A 65 -4.63 8.02 -6.18
C PRO A 65 -3.48 7.22 -6.80
N THR A 66 -2.31 7.27 -6.14
CA THR A 66 -1.12 6.51 -6.54
C THR A 66 -1.41 5.00 -6.54
N THR A 67 -0.69 4.22 -7.34
CA THR A 67 -0.82 2.75 -7.43
C THR A 67 -0.77 2.07 -6.04
N LEU A 68 0.02 2.61 -5.12
CA LEU A 68 0.11 2.18 -3.72
C LEU A 68 -1.25 2.25 -2.99
N PHE A 69 -2.01 3.33 -3.20
CA PHE A 69 -3.34 3.51 -2.62
C PHE A 69 -4.37 2.50 -3.16
N ILE A 70 -4.25 2.12 -4.43
CA ILE A 70 -5.12 1.11 -5.05
C ILE A 70 -4.87 -0.25 -4.40
N VAL A 71 -3.61 -0.65 -4.24
CA VAL A 71 -3.25 -1.90 -3.57
C VAL A 71 -3.77 -1.92 -2.13
N TYR A 72 -3.65 -0.81 -1.40
CA TYR A 72 -4.24 -0.68 -0.06
C TYR A 72 -5.76 -0.84 -0.05
N GLY A 73 -6.45 -0.18 -0.99
CA GLY A 73 -7.90 -0.31 -1.14
C GLY A 73 -8.34 -1.76 -1.38
N VAL A 74 -7.59 -2.51 -2.20
CA VAL A 74 -7.85 -3.93 -2.45
C VAL A 74 -7.67 -4.76 -1.18
N VAL A 75 -6.55 -4.60 -0.46
CA VAL A 75 -6.28 -5.36 0.78
C VAL A 75 -7.33 -5.03 1.85
N LEU A 76 -7.70 -3.76 1.99
CA LEU A 76 -8.77 -3.33 2.88
C LEU A 76 -10.12 -3.97 2.52
N ALA A 77 -10.45 -4.05 1.24
CA ALA A 77 -11.67 -4.72 0.78
C ALA A 77 -11.67 -6.22 1.10
N LEU A 78 -10.53 -6.90 0.95
CA LEU A 78 -10.37 -8.31 1.35
C LEU A 78 -10.58 -8.51 2.86
N ILE A 79 -10.03 -7.61 3.68
CA ILE A 79 -10.23 -7.62 5.14
C ILE A 79 -11.71 -7.46 5.47
N CYS A 80 -12.37 -6.44 4.92
CA CYS A 80 -13.80 -6.21 5.15
C CYS A 80 -14.64 -7.42 4.75
N ALA A 81 -14.36 -8.03 3.60
CA ALA A 81 -15.06 -9.23 3.16
C ALA A 81 -14.78 -10.45 4.09
N ALA A 82 -13.57 -10.57 4.66
CA ALA A 82 -13.23 -11.64 5.60
C ALA A 82 -13.97 -11.47 6.93
N LEU A 83 -14.07 -10.23 7.42
CA LEU A 83 -14.82 -9.85 8.60
C LEU A 83 -16.33 -10.16 8.43
N ILE A 84 -16.92 -9.74 7.31
CA ILE A 84 -18.33 -10.03 6.99
C ILE A 84 -18.57 -11.54 6.96
N ALA A 85 -17.72 -12.29 6.26
CA ALA A 85 -17.83 -13.73 6.15
C ALA A 85 -17.65 -14.43 7.51
N MET A 86 -16.78 -13.91 8.39
CA MET A 86 -16.57 -14.41 9.76
C MET A 86 -17.84 -14.23 10.61
N ILE A 87 -18.43 -13.04 10.63
CA ILE A 87 -19.68 -12.78 11.38
C ILE A 87 -20.81 -13.66 10.84
N HIS A 88 -20.96 -13.74 9.52
CA HIS A 88 -21.95 -14.61 8.89
C HIS A 88 -21.80 -16.06 9.33
N ASN A 89 -20.57 -16.58 9.32
CA ASN A 89 -20.27 -17.94 9.77
C ASN A 89 -20.62 -18.13 11.26
N ALA A 90 -20.26 -17.18 12.12
CA ALA A 90 -20.57 -17.24 13.55
C ALA A 90 -22.09 -17.32 13.82
N PHE A 91 -22.89 -16.50 13.12
CA PHE A 91 -24.35 -16.58 13.20
C PHE A 91 -24.90 -17.88 12.61
N ALA A 92 -24.39 -18.34 11.47
CA ALA A 92 -24.84 -19.58 10.86
C ALA A 92 -24.62 -20.79 11.78
N VAL A 93 -23.46 -20.85 12.45
CA VAL A 93 -23.13 -21.87 13.44
C VAL A 93 -24.06 -21.77 14.66
N SER A 94 -24.19 -20.58 15.25
CA SER A 94 -25.00 -20.38 16.46
C SER A 94 -26.48 -20.67 16.24
N MET A 95 -27.08 -20.13 15.16
CA MET A 95 -28.49 -20.37 14.85
C MET A 95 -28.73 -21.82 14.44
N GLY A 96 -27.76 -22.46 13.76
CA GLY A 96 -27.83 -23.87 13.38
C GLY A 96 -27.86 -24.82 14.59
N SER A 97 -27.14 -24.49 15.67
CA SER A 97 -27.15 -25.30 16.91
C SER A 97 -28.52 -25.41 17.58
N ARG A 98 -29.47 -24.52 17.26
CA ARG A 98 -30.82 -24.50 17.85
C ARG A 98 -31.91 -24.89 16.86
N LEU A 99 -31.53 -25.47 15.73
CA LEU A 99 -32.46 -25.72 14.63
C LEU A 99 -33.68 -26.55 15.09
N GLN A 100 -33.47 -27.55 15.96
CA GLN A 100 -34.55 -28.37 16.51
C GLN A 100 -35.50 -27.57 17.41
N HIS A 101 -34.99 -26.73 18.32
CA HIS A 101 -35.82 -25.87 19.17
C HIS A 101 -36.69 -24.91 18.33
N LEU A 102 -36.12 -24.36 17.25
CA LEU A 102 -36.86 -23.53 16.30
C LEU A 102 -37.89 -24.35 15.51
N GLY A 103 -37.61 -25.62 15.22
CA GLY A 103 -38.54 -26.57 14.62
C GLY A 103 -39.75 -26.85 15.51
N ILE A 104 -39.53 -27.09 16.80
CA ILE A 104 -40.60 -27.26 17.80
C ILE A 104 -41.46 -25.99 17.88
N LEU A 105 -40.83 -24.81 17.95
CA LEU A 105 -41.54 -23.54 17.97
C LEU A 105 -42.42 -23.35 16.72
N LYS A 106 -41.92 -23.78 15.55
CA LYS A 106 -42.66 -23.76 14.28
C LYS A 106 -43.81 -24.77 14.28
N SER A 107 -43.64 -25.95 14.86
CA SER A 107 -44.71 -26.95 15.04
C SER A 107 -45.84 -26.45 15.93
N VAL A 108 -45.52 -25.64 16.94
CA VAL A 108 -46.52 -25.00 17.82
C VAL A 108 -47.25 -23.84 17.13
N GLY A 109 -46.77 -23.37 15.97
CA GLY A 109 -47.45 -22.38 15.14
C GLY A 109 -46.68 -21.09 14.89
N ALA A 110 -45.41 -20.99 15.26
CA ALA A 110 -44.61 -19.79 14.98
C ALA A 110 -44.39 -19.59 13.47
N THR A 111 -44.71 -18.39 12.99
CA THR A 111 -44.54 -18.03 11.59
C THR A 111 -43.06 -17.84 11.21
N PRO A 112 -42.65 -18.07 9.96
CA PRO A 112 -41.28 -17.78 9.49
C PRO A 112 -40.84 -16.33 9.75
N ARG A 113 -41.78 -15.38 9.67
CA ARG A 113 -41.49 -13.96 9.95
C ARG A 113 -41.19 -13.72 11.43
N GLN A 114 -41.91 -14.38 12.34
CA GLN A 114 -41.64 -14.31 13.78
C GLN A 114 -40.28 -14.92 14.11
N ILE A 115 -39.96 -16.10 13.59
CA ILE A 115 -38.66 -16.76 13.80
C ILE A 115 -37.50 -15.88 13.30
N ARG A 116 -37.61 -15.35 12.07
CA ARG A 116 -36.56 -14.48 11.52
C ARG A 116 -36.35 -13.20 12.34
N THR A 117 -37.45 -12.54 12.72
CA THR A 117 -37.36 -11.28 13.48
C THR A 117 -36.79 -11.53 14.87
N PHE A 118 -37.21 -12.63 15.50
CA PHE A 118 -36.68 -13.10 16.78
C PHE A 118 -35.16 -13.31 16.73
N LEU A 119 -34.66 -14.07 15.75
CA LEU A 119 -33.23 -14.35 15.60
C LEU A 119 -32.40 -13.08 15.33
N VAL A 120 -32.93 -12.14 14.53
CA VAL A 120 -32.24 -10.88 14.24
C VAL A 120 -32.24 -9.94 15.45
N GLN A 121 -33.31 -9.91 16.25
CA GLN A 121 -33.35 -9.13 17.49
C GLN A 121 -32.38 -9.69 18.54
N GLU A 122 -32.29 -11.01 18.68
CA GLU A 122 -31.29 -11.65 19.54
C GLU A 122 -29.87 -11.30 19.09
N ALA A 123 -29.59 -11.42 17.79
CA ALA A 123 -28.31 -11.04 17.21
C ALA A 123 -27.96 -9.57 17.48
N ALA A 124 -28.90 -8.66 17.25
CA ALA A 124 -28.71 -7.23 17.51
C ALA A 124 -28.39 -6.98 18.99
N ALA A 125 -29.18 -7.53 19.91
CA ALA A 125 -28.97 -7.36 21.35
C ALA A 125 -27.59 -7.88 21.81
N LEU A 126 -27.16 -9.04 21.28
CA LEU A 126 -25.84 -9.61 21.60
C LEU A 126 -24.68 -8.82 21.01
N CYS A 127 -24.88 -8.10 19.89
CA CYS A 127 -23.82 -7.38 19.20
C CYS A 127 -23.66 -5.91 19.61
N VAL A 128 -24.70 -5.25 20.16
CA VAL A 128 -24.62 -3.80 20.50
C VAL A 128 -23.41 -3.49 21.39
N LEU A 129 -23.28 -4.15 22.54
CA LEU A 129 -22.21 -3.87 23.49
C LEU A 129 -20.81 -4.25 22.95
N PRO A 130 -20.62 -5.43 22.32
CA PRO A 130 -19.38 -5.75 21.61
C PRO A 130 -18.98 -4.74 20.55
N ILE A 131 -19.93 -4.24 19.75
CA ILE A 131 -19.66 -3.27 18.69
C ILE A 131 -19.22 -1.93 19.27
N LEU A 132 -19.90 -1.45 20.31
CA LEU A 132 -19.52 -0.19 20.99
C LEU A 132 -18.12 -0.29 21.61
N LEU A 133 -17.82 -1.38 22.31
CA LEU A 133 -16.50 -1.59 22.90
C LEU A 133 -15.42 -1.76 21.83
N GLY A 134 -15.70 -2.52 20.77
CA GLY A 134 -14.74 -2.75 19.71
C GLY A 134 -14.42 -1.46 18.95
N THR A 135 -15.43 -0.69 18.58
CA THR A 135 -15.21 0.63 17.94
C THR A 135 -14.39 1.58 18.82
N ALA A 136 -14.75 1.74 20.09
CA ALA A 136 -14.01 2.59 21.02
C ALA A 136 -12.53 2.15 21.17
N ILE A 137 -12.28 0.85 21.34
CA ILE A 137 -10.92 0.32 21.44
C ILE A 137 -10.17 0.45 20.12
N GLY A 138 -10.82 0.25 18.97
CA GLY A 138 -10.22 0.39 17.65
C GLY A 138 -9.72 1.82 17.39
N VAL A 139 -10.51 2.83 17.78
CA VAL A 139 -10.07 4.24 17.73
C VAL A 139 -8.91 4.48 18.68
N GLY A 140 -8.98 3.98 19.92
CA GLY A 140 -7.90 4.12 20.90
C GLY A 140 -6.58 3.50 20.44
N ILE A 141 -6.63 2.32 19.82
CA ILE A 141 -5.44 1.68 19.22
C ILE A 141 -4.90 2.55 18.08
N CYS A 142 -5.76 3.10 17.22
CA CYS A 142 -5.31 3.98 16.13
C CYS A 142 -4.64 5.25 16.66
N TYR A 143 -5.19 5.85 17.71
CA TYR A 143 -4.61 7.02 18.37
C TYR A 143 -3.22 6.70 18.93
N MET A 144 -3.10 5.61 19.72
CA MET A 144 -1.80 5.16 20.24
C MET A 144 -0.79 4.88 19.12
N PHE A 145 -1.25 4.33 18.00
CA PHE A 145 -0.42 4.02 16.85
C PHE A 145 0.13 5.29 16.18
N VAL A 146 -0.73 6.29 15.94
CA VAL A 146 -0.32 7.59 15.36
C VAL A 146 0.65 8.31 16.28
N GLU A 147 0.34 8.43 17.58
CA GLU A 147 1.20 9.06 18.58
C GLU A 147 2.57 8.39 18.71
N GLN A 148 2.63 7.04 18.70
CA GLN A 148 3.92 6.34 18.72
C GLN A 148 4.73 6.56 17.46
N THR A 149 4.07 6.68 16.30
CA THR A 149 4.76 6.92 15.03
C THR A 149 5.38 8.32 15.03
N ILE A 150 4.65 9.32 15.52
CA ILE A 150 5.14 10.70 15.67
C ILE A 150 6.27 10.76 16.71
N GLY A 151 6.09 10.14 17.89
CA GLY A 151 7.09 10.14 18.96
C GLY A 151 8.38 9.41 18.58
N LEU A 152 8.28 8.33 17.80
CA LEU A 152 9.45 7.67 17.21
C LEU A 152 10.18 8.60 16.23
N GLY A 153 9.44 9.34 15.40
CA GLY A 153 10.02 10.32 14.48
C GLY A 153 10.79 11.42 15.21
N GLN A 154 10.19 12.03 16.22
CA GLN A 154 10.84 13.07 17.04
C GLN A 154 12.09 12.56 17.77
N SER A 155 12.06 11.32 18.29
CA SER A 155 13.21 10.72 18.99
C SER A 155 14.42 10.42 18.08
N LEU A 156 14.20 10.41 16.77
CA LEU A 156 15.23 10.16 15.75
C LEU A 156 15.77 11.46 15.13
N GLY A 157 15.45 12.63 15.69
CA GLY A 157 15.92 13.91 15.17
C GLY A 157 15.24 14.35 13.87
N LEU A 158 14.08 13.77 13.55
CA LEU A 158 13.23 14.30 12.49
C LEU A 158 12.62 15.61 13.01
N ASP A 159 13.10 16.75 12.53
CA ASP A 159 12.36 18.01 12.59
C ASP A 159 11.14 17.86 11.67
N VAL A 160 10.16 17.10 12.14
CA VAL A 160 8.86 17.02 11.51
C VAL A 160 8.16 18.32 11.88
N ASP A 161 8.43 19.36 11.11
CA ASP A 161 7.74 20.66 11.21
C ASP A 161 6.24 20.53 10.82
N TYR A 162 5.83 19.33 10.44
CA TYR A 162 4.44 18.96 10.19
C TYR A 162 3.74 18.60 11.50
N ASN A 163 2.78 19.44 11.86
CA ASN A 163 1.84 19.21 12.95
C ASN A 163 0.87 18.08 12.56
N VAL A 164 1.34 16.82 12.52
CA VAL A 164 0.51 15.63 12.30
C VAL A 164 -0.36 15.42 13.53
N SER A 165 -1.43 16.20 13.64
CA SER A 165 -2.42 16.02 14.70
C SER A 165 -3.34 14.87 14.33
N PHE A 166 -3.58 13.96 15.26
CA PHE A 166 -4.65 12.98 15.13
C PHE A 166 -6.00 13.71 14.98
N GLU A 167 -6.52 13.76 13.76
CA GLU A 167 -7.81 14.35 13.46
C GLU A 167 -8.87 13.25 13.42
N TYR A 168 -9.75 13.25 14.41
CA TYR A 168 -10.88 12.32 14.44
C TYR A 168 -12.20 13.06 14.39
N HIS A 169 -12.76 13.17 13.18
CA HIS A 169 -14.11 13.69 13.01
C HIS A 169 -15.14 12.72 13.58
N ILE A 170 -16.01 13.24 14.46
CA ILE A 170 -17.13 12.49 15.08
C ILE A 170 -18.02 11.78 14.03
N LEU A 171 -18.13 12.35 12.82
CA LEU A 171 -18.89 11.76 11.72
C LEU A 171 -18.30 10.41 11.28
N VAL A 172 -16.97 10.28 11.23
CA VAL A 172 -16.29 9.01 10.88
C VAL A 172 -16.62 7.94 11.91
N ALA A 173 -16.66 8.30 13.19
CA ALA A 173 -17.05 7.41 14.28
C ALA A 173 -18.50 6.92 14.18
N VAL A 174 -19.41 7.84 13.88
CA VAL A 174 -20.83 7.52 13.72
C VAL A 174 -21.05 6.63 12.50
N ILE A 175 -20.38 6.93 11.38
CA ILE A 175 -20.46 6.13 10.15
C ILE A 175 -19.87 4.74 10.36
N SER A 176 -18.70 4.61 10.98
CA SER A 176 -18.07 3.31 11.25
C SER A 176 -18.92 2.45 12.19
N LEU A 177 -19.50 3.07 13.23
CA LEU A 177 -20.41 2.41 14.15
C LEU A 177 -21.70 1.94 13.46
N ALA A 178 -22.31 2.81 12.65
CA ALA A 178 -23.51 2.48 11.88
C ALA A 178 -23.22 1.37 10.86
N ALA A 179 -22.09 1.42 10.17
CA ALA A 179 -21.66 0.40 9.21
C ALA A 179 -21.40 -0.95 9.90
N ALA A 180 -20.74 -0.97 11.06
CA ALA A 180 -20.50 -2.19 11.84
C ALA A 180 -21.82 -2.82 12.30
N PHE A 181 -22.75 -2.01 12.82
CA PHE A 181 -24.06 -2.49 13.25
C PHE A 181 -24.89 -3.02 12.09
N LEU A 182 -24.96 -2.27 10.98
CA LEU A 182 -25.66 -2.70 9.76
C LEU A 182 -25.10 -4.02 9.23
N THR A 183 -23.77 -4.15 9.20
CA THR A 183 -23.08 -5.36 8.75
C THR A 183 -23.40 -6.57 9.62
N ALA A 184 -23.45 -6.41 10.95
CA ALA A 184 -23.83 -7.48 11.86
C ALA A 184 -25.28 -7.93 11.65
N VAL A 185 -26.22 -6.99 11.51
CA VAL A 185 -27.64 -7.27 11.25
C VAL A 185 -27.84 -7.98 9.91
N LEU A 186 -27.20 -7.50 8.84
CA LEU A 186 -27.26 -8.13 7.51
C LEU A 186 -26.66 -9.54 7.53
N SER A 187 -25.51 -9.70 8.19
CA SER A 187 -24.85 -11.00 8.35
C SER A 187 -25.71 -12.03 9.11
N ALA A 188 -26.47 -11.59 10.12
CA ALA A 188 -27.42 -12.42 10.86
C ALA A 188 -28.71 -12.70 10.08
N TRP A 189 -29.15 -11.76 9.24
CA TRP A 189 -30.39 -11.88 8.49
C TRP A 189 -30.36 -13.00 7.44
N ILE A 190 -29.21 -13.21 6.79
CA ILE A 190 -29.03 -14.27 5.77
C ILE A 190 -29.30 -15.68 6.36
N PRO A 191 -28.61 -16.13 7.43
CA PRO A 191 -28.88 -17.44 8.03
C PRO A 191 -30.26 -17.51 8.68
N ALA A 192 -30.75 -16.43 9.31
CA ALA A 192 -32.09 -16.40 9.91
C ALA A 192 -33.19 -16.60 8.86
N ARG A 193 -33.06 -15.98 7.67
CA ARG A 193 -33.99 -16.18 6.56
C ARG A 193 -33.97 -17.62 6.07
N LYS A 194 -32.79 -18.22 5.94
CA LYS A 194 -32.64 -19.62 5.52
C LYS A 194 -33.31 -20.57 6.52
N ILE A 195 -33.03 -20.42 7.81
CA ILE A 195 -33.55 -21.28 8.87
C ILE A 195 -35.07 -21.14 9.02
N SER A 196 -35.60 -19.91 8.99
CA SER A 196 -37.05 -19.67 9.15
C SER A 196 -37.93 -20.37 8.10
N ARG A 197 -37.36 -20.67 6.93
CA ARG A 197 -38.06 -21.31 5.81
C ARG A 197 -38.08 -22.83 5.87
N LEU A 198 -37.24 -23.47 6.68
CA LEU A 198 -37.18 -24.94 6.82
C LEU A 198 -38.49 -25.50 7.39
N SER A 199 -38.94 -26.65 6.91
CA SER A 199 -40.19 -27.26 7.42
C SER A 199 -40.01 -27.72 8.88
N PRO A 200 -41.08 -27.81 9.69
CA PRO A 200 -40.95 -28.26 11.08
C PRO A 200 -40.32 -29.65 11.20
N MET A 201 -40.66 -30.57 10.28
CA MET A 201 -40.03 -31.89 10.20
C MET A 201 -38.54 -31.78 9.86
N GLU A 202 -38.17 -31.01 8.82
CA GLU A 202 -36.75 -30.80 8.51
C GLU A 202 -35.98 -30.23 9.70
N ALA A 203 -36.57 -29.29 10.45
CA ALA A 203 -35.90 -28.66 11.58
C ALA A 203 -35.75 -29.60 12.79
N ILE A 204 -36.77 -30.38 13.13
CA ILE A 204 -36.75 -31.35 14.24
C ILE A 204 -35.75 -32.49 13.98
N PHE A 205 -35.64 -32.94 12.73
CA PHE A 205 -34.64 -33.95 12.36
C PHE A 205 -33.23 -33.37 12.11
N GLY A 206 -32.99 -32.09 12.43
CA GLY A 206 -31.65 -31.48 12.32
C GLY A 206 -31.21 -31.12 10.90
N GLY A 207 -32.17 -31.01 9.97
CA GLY A 207 -31.98 -30.94 8.54
C GLY A 207 -32.03 -32.33 7.90
N VAL A 208 -32.20 -32.40 6.57
CA VAL A 208 -32.01 -33.67 5.84
C VAL A 208 -30.56 -34.07 6.02
N GLU A 209 -30.27 -35.11 6.82
CA GLU A 209 -28.94 -35.74 6.80
C GLU A 209 -28.61 -36.02 5.33
N PRO A 210 -27.50 -35.48 4.78
CA PRO A 210 -27.20 -35.68 3.37
C PRO A 210 -27.10 -37.18 3.12
N GLN A 211 -27.99 -37.69 2.25
CA GLN A 211 -27.93 -39.08 1.80
C GLN A 211 -26.49 -39.40 1.39
N ALA A 212 -25.96 -40.52 1.86
CA ALA A 212 -24.59 -40.93 1.59
C ALA A 212 -24.39 -41.10 0.06
N GLU A 213 -23.89 -40.05 -0.61
CA GLU A 213 -23.50 -40.13 -2.01
C GLU A 213 -22.38 -41.16 -2.17
N LYS A 214 -22.50 -42.10 -3.12
CA LYS A 214 -21.38 -42.98 -3.50
C LYS A 214 -20.23 -42.12 -4.03
N MET A 215 -19.09 -42.13 -3.35
CA MET A 215 -17.94 -41.27 -3.65
C MET A 215 -16.78 -41.98 -4.36
N ARG A 216 -16.01 -41.20 -5.12
CA ARG A 216 -14.72 -41.58 -5.73
C ARG A 216 -13.65 -41.79 -4.65
N SER A 217 -12.86 -42.86 -4.78
CA SER A 217 -11.66 -43.07 -3.94
C SER A 217 -10.51 -42.16 -4.39
N PHE A 218 -9.81 -41.54 -3.45
CA PHE A 218 -8.69 -40.64 -3.73
C PHE A 218 -7.36 -41.36 -3.47
N ARG A 219 -6.81 -42.01 -4.51
CA ARG A 219 -5.64 -42.91 -4.41
C ARG A 219 -4.34 -42.25 -3.90
N LEU A 220 -4.18 -40.94 -4.10
CA LEU A 220 -2.97 -40.19 -3.69
C LEU A 220 -2.91 -39.94 -2.17
N LEU A 221 -4.04 -39.55 -1.57
CA LEU A 221 -4.13 -39.26 -0.14
C LEU A 221 -4.18 -40.54 0.71
N SER A 222 -4.80 -41.61 0.18
CA SER A 222 -4.83 -42.89 0.88
C SER A 222 -3.45 -43.55 0.96
N LYS A 223 -2.57 -43.30 -0.03
CA LYS A 223 -1.17 -43.73 0.01
C LYS A 223 -0.33 -42.98 1.04
N THR A 224 -0.59 -41.69 1.25
CA THR A 224 0.23 -40.84 2.14
C THR A 224 -0.25 -40.84 3.59
N PHE A 225 -1.57 -40.88 3.83
CA PHE A 225 -2.17 -40.75 5.16
C PHE A 225 -3.02 -41.97 5.60
N GLY A 226 -3.03 -43.04 4.80
CA GLY A 226 -3.71 -44.30 5.12
C GLY A 226 -5.23 -44.16 5.27
N VAL A 227 -5.81 -45.06 6.09
CA VAL A 227 -7.26 -45.14 6.34
C VAL A 227 -7.79 -43.89 7.04
N TYR A 228 -7.03 -43.33 8.00
CA TYR A 228 -7.42 -42.11 8.72
C TYR A 228 -7.48 -40.89 7.80
N GLY A 229 -6.57 -40.78 6.83
CA GLY A 229 -6.62 -39.73 5.81
C GLY A 229 -7.88 -39.81 4.94
N GLU A 230 -8.27 -41.02 4.53
CA GLU A 230 -9.54 -41.21 3.80
C GLU A 230 -10.76 -40.84 4.65
N LEU A 231 -10.79 -41.26 5.92
CA LEU A 231 -11.87 -40.94 6.84
C LEU A 231 -11.99 -39.43 7.09
N ALA A 232 -10.87 -38.75 7.33
CA ALA A 232 -10.84 -37.30 7.53
C ALA A 232 -11.38 -36.56 6.29
N ARG A 233 -10.91 -36.94 5.09
CA ARG A 233 -11.35 -36.33 3.84
C ARG A 233 -12.83 -36.59 3.55
N LYS A 234 -13.32 -37.81 3.82
CA LYS A 234 -14.75 -38.17 3.69
C LYS A 234 -15.60 -37.32 4.63
N SER A 235 -15.17 -37.15 5.87
CA SER A 235 -15.83 -36.32 6.88
C SER A 235 -15.95 -34.86 6.42
N ILE A 236 -14.88 -34.28 5.86
CA ILE A 236 -14.91 -32.92 5.28
C ILE A 236 -15.83 -32.82 4.06
N TYR A 237 -15.79 -33.79 3.15
CA TYR A 237 -16.60 -33.75 1.93
C TYR A 237 -18.10 -33.77 2.22
N ASN A 238 -18.52 -34.58 3.19
CA ASN A 238 -19.91 -34.63 3.64
C ASN A 238 -20.35 -33.30 4.24
N ARG A 239 -19.44 -32.60 4.92
CA ARG A 239 -19.68 -31.28 5.52
C ARG A 239 -19.33 -30.09 4.65
N ARG A 240 -18.99 -30.29 3.37
CA ARG A 240 -18.50 -29.21 2.49
C ARG A 240 -19.41 -27.99 2.44
N LYS A 241 -20.73 -28.17 2.55
CA LYS A 241 -21.69 -27.05 2.55
C LYS A 241 -21.66 -26.24 3.84
N SER A 242 -21.41 -26.89 4.98
CA SER A 242 -21.28 -26.25 6.29
C SER A 242 -19.93 -25.53 6.41
N MET A 243 -18.84 -26.21 6.02
CA MET A 243 -17.46 -25.71 6.17
C MET A 243 -17.07 -24.63 5.15
N ARG A 244 -17.86 -24.43 4.09
CA ARG A 244 -17.57 -23.48 3.01
C ARG A 244 -17.27 -22.07 3.52
N ALA A 245 -18.09 -21.56 4.44
CA ALA A 245 -17.93 -20.20 4.95
C ALA A 245 -16.62 -20.06 5.74
N ALA A 246 -16.31 -21.02 6.61
CA ALA A 246 -15.06 -21.04 7.37
C ALA A 246 -13.81 -21.14 6.49
N THR A 247 -13.82 -22.05 5.50
CA THR A 247 -12.73 -22.19 4.53
C THR A 247 -12.59 -20.94 3.67
N PHE A 248 -13.69 -20.26 3.35
CA PHE A 248 -13.68 -19.00 2.60
C PHE A 248 -13.07 -17.85 3.40
N VAL A 249 -13.40 -17.71 4.69
CA VAL A 249 -12.76 -16.71 5.59
C VAL A 249 -11.25 -16.92 5.67
N LEU A 250 -10.82 -18.18 5.88
CA LEU A 250 -9.40 -18.50 5.96
C LEU A 250 -8.69 -18.28 4.61
N PHE A 251 -9.33 -18.63 3.50
CA PHE A 251 -8.82 -18.33 2.16
C PHE A 251 -8.62 -16.83 1.96
N LEU A 252 -9.61 -16.01 2.35
CA LEU A 252 -9.58 -14.56 2.18
C LEU A 252 -8.51 -13.89 3.05
N SER A 253 -8.27 -14.45 4.23
CA SER A 253 -7.17 -14.06 5.11
C SER A 253 -5.80 -14.42 4.50
N PHE A 254 -5.62 -15.63 3.97
CA PHE A 254 -4.36 -16.02 3.31
C PHE A 254 -4.06 -15.19 2.06
N ILE A 255 -5.04 -15.03 1.16
CA ILE A 255 -4.83 -14.25 -0.07
C ILE A 255 -4.55 -12.77 0.26
N GLY A 256 -5.29 -12.17 1.20
CA GLY A 256 -5.02 -10.80 1.64
C GLY A 256 -3.62 -10.65 2.24
N PHE A 257 -3.19 -11.62 3.06
CA PHE A 257 -1.86 -11.62 3.67
C PHE A 257 -0.73 -11.79 2.63
N PHE A 258 -0.91 -12.66 1.62
CA PHE A 258 0.10 -12.87 0.57
C PHE A 258 0.24 -11.68 -0.36
N ILE A 259 -0.88 -11.18 -0.92
CA ILE A 259 -0.87 -10.01 -1.81
C ILE A 259 -0.19 -8.84 -1.10
N PHE A 260 -0.49 -8.68 0.18
CA PHE A 260 0.07 -7.62 0.99
C PHE A 260 1.59 -7.75 1.21
N LEU A 261 2.09 -8.94 1.55
CA LEU A 261 3.53 -9.17 1.70
C LEU A 261 4.27 -9.03 0.37
N SER A 262 3.69 -9.53 -0.72
CA SER A 262 4.25 -9.39 -2.07
C SER A 262 4.33 -7.90 -2.45
N ALA A 263 3.29 -7.11 -2.19
CA ALA A 263 3.30 -5.67 -2.43
C ALA A 263 4.32 -4.92 -1.57
N GLU A 264 4.47 -5.27 -0.28
CA GLU A 264 5.48 -4.66 0.61
C GLU A 264 6.90 -4.99 0.15
N THR A 265 7.14 -6.24 -0.26
CA THR A 265 8.46 -6.66 -0.78
C THR A 265 8.80 -5.95 -2.08
N ILE A 266 7.84 -5.87 -3.01
CA ILE A 266 8.01 -5.17 -4.29
C ILE A 266 8.25 -3.67 -4.06
N SER A 267 7.45 -3.04 -3.20
CA SER A 267 7.61 -1.62 -2.83
C SER A 267 8.96 -1.37 -2.16
N GLY A 268 9.41 -2.27 -1.28
CA GLY A 268 10.72 -2.20 -0.64
C GLY A 268 11.87 -2.25 -1.64
N LEU A 269 11.83 -3.21 -2.58
CA LEU A 269 12.84 -3.37 -3.64
C LEU A 269 12.84 -2.17 -4.59
N SER A 270 11.66 -1.75 -5.06
CA SER A 270 11.52 -0.58 -5.92
C SER A 270 12.15 0.67 -5.32
N THR A 271 11.95 0.90 -4.02
CA THR A 271 12.47 2.11 -3.38
C THR A 271 13.98 2.06 -3.19
N GLN A 272 14.57 0.88 -2.99
CA GLN A 272 16.03 0.75 -2.88
C GLN A 272 16.73 1.07 -4.20
N GLU A 273 16.21 0.56 -5.32
CA GLU A 273 16.83 0.77 -6.64
C GLU A 273 16.63 2.18 -7.19
N THR A 274 15.44 2.77 -7.04
CA THR A 274 15.16 4.07 -7.65
C THR A 274 15.82 5.22 -6.89
N TYR A 275 15.84 5.19 -5.55
CA TYR A 275 16.26 6.35 -4.76
C TYR A 275 17.72 6.26 -4.28
N TYR A 276 18.16 5.12 -3.77
CA TYR A 276 19.44 5.05 -3.07
C TYR A 276 20.58 4.68 -4.00
N GLU A 277 20.49 3.56 -4.72
CA GLU A 277 21.62 3.10 -5.53
C GLU A 277 21.95 4.04 -6.70
N LYS A 278 20.96 4.75 -7.23
CA LYS A 278 21.14 5.67 -8.37
C LYS A 278 21.64 7.06 -7.97
N TYR A 279 21.27 7.57 -6.78
CA TYR A 279 21.58 8.93 -6.35
C TYR A 279 22.58 9.03 -5.20
N HIS A 280 23.05 7.90 -4.66
CA HIS A 280 24.00 7.86 -3.54
C HIS A 280 25.22 8.76 -3.76
N ASP A 281 25.72 8.85 -5.00
CA ASP A 281 26.96 9.55 -5.34
C ASP A 281 26.76 10.90 -6.05
N VAL A 282 25.52 11.36 -6.19
CA VAL A 282 25.21 12.56 -6.97
C VAL A 282 25.38 13.85 -6.16
N TRP A 283 25.22 13.81 -4.84
CA TRP A 283 25.39 14.96 -3.94
C TRP A 283 25.64 14.50 -2.50
N ASP A 284 26.25 15.34 -1.66
CA ASP A 284 26.38 15.09 -0.22
C ASP A 284 25.55 16.07 0.61
N LEU A 285 25.64 17.36 0.27
CA LEU A 285 24.79 18.42 0.80
C LEU A 285 24.18 19.22 -0.36
N MET A 286 22.93 19.64 -0.21
CA MET A 286 22.21 20.43 -1.20
C MET A 286 21.69 21.69 -0.53
N LEU A 287 22.12 22.85 -1.03
CA LEU A 287 21.58 24.13 -0.62
C LEU A 287 20.69 24.64 -1.76
N THR A 288 19.41 24.87 -1.49
CA THR A 288 18.46 25.41 -2.46
C THR A 288 18.04 26.79 -2.02
N ARG A 289 18.00 27.72 -2.96
CA ARG A 289 17.47 29.07 -2.77
C ARG A 289 16.12 29.17 -3.46
N GLU A 290 15.07 29.41 -2.70
CA GLU A 290 13.72 29.62 -3.25
C GLU A 290 13.66 30.94 -4.05
N ALA A 291 12.85 30.92 -5.12
CA ALA A 291 12.52 32.14 -5.84
C ALA A 291 11.66 33.04 -4.95
N GLY A 292 12.12 34.26 -4.65
CA GLY A 292 11.41 35.18 -3.76
C GLY A 292 10.01 35.52 -4.27
N PRO A 293 9.01 35.73 -3.39
CA PRO A 293 7.63 35.97 -3.81
C PRO A 293 7.51 37.25 -4.64
N GLU A 294 6.69 37.18 -5.69
CA GLU A 294 6.27 38.33 -6.48
C GLU A 294 5.59 39.35 -5.58
N ASN A 295 6.32 40.40 -5.18
CA ASN A 295 5.67 41.57 -4.62
C ASN A 295 4.91 42.28 -5.76
N GLU A 296 3.62 41.98 -5.89
CA GLU A 296 2.61 42.69 -6.71
C GLU A 296 2.50 44.22 -6.40
N GLN A 297 3.37 44.78 -5.56
CA GLN A 297 3.40 46.21 -5.22
C GLN A 297 4.60 46.98 -5.79
N SER A 298 5.27 46.45 -6.82
CA SER A 298 6.36 47.15 -7.51
C SER A 298 5.99 47.62 -8.92
N ALA A 299 4.72 47.96 -9.16
CA ALA A 299 4.27 48.50 -10.45
C ALA A 299 4.79 49.91 -10.79
N ASP A 300 5.56 50.56 -9.89
CA ASP A 300 6.12 51.90 -10.11
C ASP A 300 7.65 51.92 -10.32
N ALA A 301 8.30 50.76 -10.52
CA ALA A 301 9.74 50.71 -10.83
C ALA A 301 10.03 50.56 -12.33
N ALA A 302 9.30 51.28 -13.19
CA ALA A 302 9.60 51.36 -14.63
C ALA A 302 10.82 52.26 -14.96
N GLN A 303 11.68 52.59 -14.00
CA GLN A 303 12.91 53.33 -14.23
C GLN A 303 13.98 52.94 -13.21
N VAL A 304 14.71 51.86 -13.45
CA VAL A 304 16.17 51.77 -13.28
C VAL A 304 16.65 50.56 -14.10
N GLY A 305 17.16 50.80 -15.31
CA GLY A 305 18.14 49.88 -15.88
C GLY A 305 19.36 49.88 -14.98
N ASN A 306 19.66 48.71 -14.38
CA ASN A 306 20.85 48.34 -13.57
C ASN A 306 20.51 47.43 -12.34
N ALA A 307 19.36 46.75 -12.30
CA ALA A 307 19.06 45.79 -11.22
C ALA A 307 19.73 44.41 -11.38
N GLN A 308 20.19 44.04 -12.59
CA GLN A 308 20.83 42.73 -12.83
C GLN A 308 22.30 42.67 -12.41
N THR A 309 22.98 43.80 -12.22
CA THR A 309 24.41 43.83 -11.88
C THR A 309 24.69 43.61 -10.38
N THR A 310 23.66 43.68 -9.53
CA THR A 310 23.81 43.52 -8.06
C THR A 310 23.39 42.13 -7.58
N GLN A 311 22.59 41.39 -8.35
CA GLN A 311 22.13 40.03 -7.99
C GLN A 311 23.18 38.94 -8.30
N SER A 312 23.92 39.04 -9.42
CA SER A 312 24.98 38.06 -9.74
C SER A 312 26.16 38.17 -8.76
N ALA A 313 26.57 39.39 -8.39
CA ALA A 313 27.70 39.59 -7.47
C ALA A 313 27.51 38.99 -6.08
N SER A 314 26.26 38.91 -5.58
CA SER A 314 25.97 38.24 -4.30
C SER A 314 25.95 36.72 -4.41
N ALA A 315 25.45 36.16 -5.53
CA ALA A 315 25.39 34.73 -5.76
C ALA A 315 26.79 34.14 -6.04
N ASP A 316 27.60 34.84 -6.82
CA ASP A 316 29.00 34.51 -7.10
C ASP A 316 29.84 34.53 -5.80
N SER A 317 29.61 35.52 -4.94
CA SER A 317 30.31 35.61 -3.65
C SER A 317 29.96 34.48 -2.68
N LEU A 318 28.71 33.99 -2.71
CA LEU A 318 28.26 32.88 -1.88
C LEU A 318 28.83 31.55 -2.41
N LEU A 319 28.83 31.35 -3.72
CA LEU A 319 29.43 30.18 -4.36
C LEU A 319 30.93 30.04 -4.04
N GLU A 320 31.70 31.12 -4.14
CA GLU A 320 33.13 31.13 -3.77
C GLU A 320 33.32 30.82 -2.27
N THR A 321 32.43 31.34 -1.42
CA THR A 321 32.46 31.07 0.02
C THR A 321 32.17 29.61 0.32
N LEU A 322 31.18 28.99 -0.35
CA LEU A 322 30.86 27.57 -0.23
C LEU A 322 32.02 26.67 -0.69
N ARG A 323 32.67 27.00 -1.80
CA ARG A 323 33.86 26.29 -2.32
C ARG A 323 35.06 26.39 -1.36
N ALA A 324 35.12 27.42 -0.52
CA ALA A 324 36.20 27.63 0.45
C ALA A 324 35.97 26.97 1.82
N VAL A 325 34.79 26.37 2.07
CA VAL A 325 34.48 25.70 3.34
C VAL A 325 35.39 24.47 3.53
N PRO A 326 36.09 24.33 4.67
CA PRO A 326 36.93 23.16 4.94
C PRO A 326 36.13 21.86 4.87
N GLY A 327 36.58 20.91 4.07
CA GLY A 327 35.92 19.61 3.87
C GLY A 327 34.97 19.54 2.67
N VAL A 328 34.74 20.65 1.97
CA VAL A 328 34.07 20.68 0.66
C VAL A 328 35.11 20.42 -0.44
N SER A 329 34.88 19.39 -1.26
CA SER A 329 35.76 19.01 -2.38
C SER A 329 35.36 19.72 -3.68
N ARG A 330 34.06 19.85 -3.93
CA ARG A 330 33.49 20.50 -5.13
C ARG A 330 32.13 21.11 -4.78
N CYS A 331 31.77 22.22 -5.42
CA CYS A 331 30.43 22.81 -5.33
C CYS A 331 29.95 23.23 -6.73
N ILE A 332 28.79 22.72 -7.14
CA ILE A 332 28.16 22.98 -8.43
C ILE A 332 26.92 23.85 -8.23
N SER A 333 26.86 25.02 -8.86
CA SER A 333 25.63 25.81 -8.92
C SER A 333 24.91 25.53 -10.23
N TYR A 334 23.62 25.22 -10.14
CA TYR A 334 22.78 25.03 -11.32
C TYR A 334 21.36 25.57 -11.13
N GLN A 335 20.75 25.93 -12.24
CA GLN A 335 19.32 26.24 -12.36
C GLN A 335 18.73 25.34 -13.45
N VAL A 336 17.51 24.86 -13.23
CA VAL A 336 16.76 24.09 -14.23
C VAL A 336 15.59 24.93 -14.69
N ILE A 337 15.51 25.13 -16.00
CA ILE A 337 14.50 25.98 -16.63
C ILE A 337 13.81 25.19 -17.71
N ASP A 338 12.52 24.95 -17.50
CA ASP A 338 11.66 24.27 -18.46
C ASP A 338 11.08 25.30 -19.43
N THR A 339 11.32 25.11 -20.72
CA THR A 339 10.83 26.01 -21.76
C THR A 339 10.47 25.24 -23.03
N THR A 340 9.92 25.96 -24.01
CA THR A 340 9.69 25.40 -25.35
C THR A 340 10.54 26.15 -26.36
N LEU A 341 11.34 25.42 -27.13
CA LEU A 341 12.15 25.98 -28.21
C LEU A 341 11.70 25.39 -29.54
N PHE A 342 11.88 26.16 -30.60
CA PHE A 342 11.68 25.69 -31.97
C PHE A 342 12.96 25.00 -32.48
N LEU A 343 12.77 23.80 -33.00
CA LEU A 343 13.78 22.95 -33.62
C LEU A 343 13.44 22.76 -35.11
N PRO A 344 14.35 23.13 -36.02
CA PRO A 344 14.26 22.80 -37.44
C PRO A 344 14.13 21.29 -37.69
N GLU A 345 13.34 20.88 -38.69
CA GLU A 345 13.09 19.47 -38.98
C GLU A 345 14.35 18.70 -39.42
N ASP A 346 15.32 19.38 -40.03
CA ASP A 346 16.60 18.80 -40.43
C ASP A 346 17.46 18.39 -39.22
N MET A 347 17.35 19.09 -38.09
CA MET A 347 18.12 18.79 -36.87
C MET A 347 17.65 17.54 -36.11
N LEU A 348 16.43 17.06 -36.35
CA LEU A 348 15.91 15.88 -35.68
C LEU A 348 16.62 14.60 -36.18
N SER A 349 16.89 13.66 -35.27
CA SER A 349 17.46 12.36 -35.65
C SER A 349 16.58 11.59 -36.62
N GLU A 350 17.21 10.75 -37.46
CA GLU A 350 16.48 9.93 -38.42
C GLU A 350 15.62 8.86 -37.72
N GLU A 351 16.07 8.39 -36.56
CA GLU A 351 15.32 7.48 -35.70
C GLU A 351 14.02 8.11 -35.20
N LEU A 352 14.08 9.36 -34.69
CA LEU A 352 12.91 10.09 -34.23
C LEU A 352 11.93 10.39 -35.37
N LYS A 353 12.46 10.79 -36.54
CA LYS A 353 11.64 11.04 -37.75
C LYS A 353 10.88 9.78 -38.20
N GLN A 354 11.53 8.60 -38.18
CA GLN A 354 10.90 7.34 -38.57
C GLN A 354 9.76 6.90 -37.63
N ILE A 355 9.91 7.18 -36.33
CA ILE A 355 8.91 6.86 -35.30
C ILE A 355 7.75 7.87 -35.32
N GLY A 356 8.06 9.12 -35.65
CA GLY A 356 7.15 10.26 -35.62
C GLY A 356 7.26 11.03 -34.31
N VAL A 357 7.51 12.34 -34.43
CA VAL A 357 7.69 13.27 -33.30
C VAL A 357 6.47 13.26 -32.37
N GLU A 358 5.26 13.35 -32.93
CA GLU A 358 3.99 13.33 -32.19
C GLU A 358 3.77 12.06 -31.35
N THR A 359 4.43 10.95 -31.71
CA THR A 359 4.30 9.67 -31.01
C THR A 359 5.07 9.67 -29.69
N LEU A 360 6.28 10.21 -29.68
CA LEU A 360 7.16 10.24 -28.50
C LEU A 360 7.04 11.55 -27.71
N LEU A 361 6.70 12.64 -28.39
CA LEU A 361 6.57 13.99 -27.87
C LEU A 361 5.15 14.52 -28.18
N PRO A 362 4.13 14.10 -27.40
CA PRO A 362 2.73 14.43 -27.68
C PRO A 362 2.41 15.91 -27.50
N GLU A 363 3.25 16.66 -26.78
CA GLU A 363 3.12 18.10 -26.56
C GLU A 363 3.86 18.93 -27.64
N ALA A 364 4.55 18.29 -28.58
CA ALA A 364 5.27 19.00 -29.63
C ALA A 364 4.31 19.52 -30.71
N GLU A 365 4.47 20.79 -31.10
CA GLU A 365 3.63 21.46 -32.10
C GLU A 365 4.42 21.78 -33.37
N ARG A 366 3.85 21.55 -34.56
CA ARG A 366 4.46 22.01 -35.81
C ARG A 366 4.45 23.53 -35.89
N ALA A 367 5.59 24.11 -36.20
CA ALA A 367 5.73 25.55 -36.39
C ALA A 367 6.62 25.85 -37.61
N ASN A 368 6.57 27.11 -38.06
CA ASN A 368 7.49 27.62 -39.07
C ASN A 368 8.10 28.91 -38.54
N VAL A 369 9.41 28.89 -38.31
CA VAL A 369 10.17 30.02 -37.77
C VAL A 369 11.32 30.30 -38.75
N ALA A 370 11.54 31.58 -39.07
CA ALA A 370 12.59 32.01 -40.00
C ALA A 370 12.59 31.33 -41.39
N GLY A 371 11.43 30.79 -41.84
CA GLY A 371 11.31 30.10 -43.13
C GLY A 371 11.73 28.63 -43.11
N GLN A 372 12.05 28.08 -41.94
CA GLN A 372 12.30 26.65 -41.72
C GLN A 372 11.05 26.00 -41.15
N GLU A 373 10.68 24.83 -41.67
CA GLU A 373 9.65 23.98 -41.06
C GLU A 373 10.28 23.13 -39.96
N GLY A 374 9.57 22.97 -38.84
CA GLY A 374 10.09 22.28 -37.68
C GLY A 374 9.06 22.09 -36.59
N TRP A 375 9.55 21.85 -35.38
CA TRP A 375 8.74 21.49 -34.22
C TRP A 375 9.09 22.37 -33.03
N ARG A 376 8.08 22.86 -32.33
CA ARG A 376 8.22 23.48 -31.02
C ARG A 376 8.03 22.39 -29.97
N THR A 377 9.07 22.10 -29.20
CA THR A 377 9.11 21.00 -28.23
C THR A 377 9.61 21.49 -26.88
N ALA A 378 9.26 20.76 -25.82
CA ALA A 378 9.82 20.96 -24.49
C ALA A 378 11.35 20.79 -24.52
N VAL A 379 12.03 21.70 -23.84
CA VAL A 379 13.48 21.72 -23.65
C VAL A 379 13.77 22.05 -22.19
N HIS A 380 14.64 21.26 -21.56
CA HIS A 380 15.17 21.52 -20.23
C HIS A 380 16.53 22.20 -20.36
N LEU A 381 16.66 23.40 -19.81
CA LEU A 381 17.91 24.15 -19.77
C LEU A 381 18.56 23.99 -18.40
N PHE A 382 19.72 23.35 -18.35
CA PHE A 382 20.59 23.27 -17.17
C PHE A 382 21.60 24.40 -17.25
N VAL A 383 21.35 25.48 -16.53
CA VAL A 383 22.24 26.64 -16.50
C VAL A 383 23.22 26.47 -15.35
N LEU A 384 24.50 26.26 -15.67
CA LEU A 384 25.58 26.08 -14.70
C LEU A 384 26.45 27.35 -14.62
N ASP A 385 27.07 27.59 -13.47
CA ASP A 385 28.12 28.60 -13.39
C ASP A 385 29.33 28.21 -14.26
N GLU A 386 30.10 29.21 -14.70
CA GLU A 386 31.18 29.02 -15.67
C GLU A 386 32.22 27.97 -15.23
N GLN A 387 32.57 27.94 -13.95
CA GLN A 387 33.53 26.96 -13.43
C GLN A 387 32.92 25.56 -13.37
N SER A 388 31.64 25.45 -13.03
CA SER A 388 30.93 24.16 -13.03
C SER A 388 30.65 23.62 -14.44
N PHE A 389 30.35 24.48 -15.40
CA PHE A 389 30.23 24.10 -16.81
C PHE A 389 31.56 23.60 -17.36
N ALA A 390 32.66 24.32 -17.11
CA ALA A 390 34.00 23.87 -17.49
C ALA A 390 34.36 22.51 -16.86
N GLY A 391 34.05 22.32 -15.57
CA GLY A 391 34.25 21.04 -14.89
C GLY A 391 33.44 19.91 -15.52
N TYR A 392 32.17 20.15 -15.87
CA TYR A 392 31.34 19.19 -16.60
C TYR A 392 31.95 18.82 -17.96
N CYS A 393 32.42 19.80 -18.73
CA CYS A 393 33.09 19.55 -20.00
C CYS A 393 34.38 18.74 -19.82
N GLU A 394 35.19 19.04 -18.80
CA GLU A 394 36.41 18.28 -18.48
C GLU A 394 36.11 16.83 -18.07
N ASP A 395 35.13 16.63 -17.19
CA ASP A 395 34.74 15.31 -16.68
C ASP A 395 34.31 14.36 -17.81
N HIS A 396 33.65 14.89 -18.84
CA HIS A 396 33.11 14.13 -19.95
C HIS A 396 33.92 14.24 -21.27
N ASN A 397 35.08 14.90 -21.25
CA ASN A 397 35.93 15.16 -22.42
C ASN A 397 35.20 15.87 -23.57
N ILE A 398 34.38 16.86 -23.25
CA ILE A 398 33.61 17.69 -24.18
C ILE A 398 34.35 19.01 -24.39
N SER A 399 34.34 19.53 -25.62
CA SER A 399 34.85 20.87 -25.96
C SER A 399 33.71 21.69 -26.53
N SER A 400 33.33 22.77 -25.86
CA SER A 400 32.28 23.70 -26.30
C SER A 400 32.81 25.13 -26.21
N ASP A 401 32.92 25.80 -27.36
CA ASP A 401 33.29 27.21 -27.48
C ASP A 401 32.04 28.10 -27.34
N ALA A 402 30.86 27.58 -27.69
CA ALA A 402 29.58 28.27 -27.58
C ALA A 402 29.01 28.32 -26.15
N GLY A 403 29.53 27.47 -25.25
CA GLY A 403 29.04 27.36 -23.87
C GLY A 403 27.71 26.60 -23.77
N ALA A 404 27.40 25.74 -24.74
CA ALA A 404 26.14 25.02 -24.83
C ALA A 404 26.34 23.60 -25.38
N VAL A 405 25.88 22.60 -24.64
CA VAL A 405 26.01 21.18 -24.95
C VAL A 405 24.63 20.52 -24.95
N ALA A 406 24.29 19.79 -26.01
CA ALA A 406 23.06 19.02 -26.07
C ALA A 406 23.24 17.61 -25.51
N VAL A 407 22.38 17.20 -24.57
CA VAL A 407 22.33 15.82 -24.10
C VAL A 407 21.40 15.02 -25.02
N ASN A 408 22.00 14.20 -25.87
CA ASN A 408 21.35 13.52 -26.99
C ASN A 408 20.66 12.21 -26.58
N LEU A 409 19.82 12.29 -25.54
CA LEU A 409 19.06 11.16 -25.01
C LEU A 409 17.56 11.47 -25.02
N LEU A 410 16.80 10.75 -25.86
CA LEU A 410 15.34 10.73 -25.85
C LEU A 410 14.85 9.34 -25.45
N TRP A 411 14.00 9.27 -24.43
CA TRP A 411 13.50 7.99 -23.91
C TRP A 411 12.41 7.38 -24.81
N ASP A 412 12.63 6.14 -25.26
CA ASP A 412 11.62 5.35 -26.00
C ASP A 412 10.77 4.48 -25.05
N ASP A 413 9.66 5.03 -24.58
CA ASP A 413 8.74 4.37 -23.65
C ASP A 413 7.87 3.27 -24.29
N ARG A 414 7.98 3.05 -25.61
CA ARG A 414 7.21 2.01 -26.31
C ARG A 414 7.79 0.61 -26.11
N GLU A 415 9.12 0.53 -25.97
CA GLU A 415 9.87 -0.72 -25.81
C GLU A 415 10.76 -0.76 -24.55
N SER A 416 10.66 0.24 -23.67
CA SER A 416 11.43 0.32 -22.44
C SER A 416 10.60 0.79 -21.24
N ASP A 417 10.89 0.27 -20.06
CA ASP A 417 10.28 0.70 -18.80
C ASP A 417 11.15 1.78 -18.13
N TYR A 418 10.55 2.53 -17.21
CA TYR A 418 11.18 3.60 -16.41
C TYR A 418 12.56 3.23 -15.83
N MET A 419 12.80 1.97 -15.49
CA MET A 419 14.04 1.48 -14.89
C MET A 419 15.09 1.02 -15.90
N ASN A 420 14.67 0.59 -17.08
CA ASN A 420 15.57 0.08 -18.11
C ASN A 420 15.36 0.88 -19.40
N ARG A 421 15.46 2.21 -19.25
CA ARG A 421 15.22 3.18 -20.31
C ARG A 421 16.14 2.89 -21.48
N LYS A 422 15.54 2.68 -22.65
CA LYS A 422 16.26 2.69 -23.91
C LYS A 422 16.17 4.10 -24.46
N TYR A 423 17.32 4.62 -24.88
CA TYR A 423 17.40 5.94 -25.46
C TYR A 423 17.63 5.85 -26.95
N LEU A 424 17.09 6.83 -27.65
CA LEU A 424 17.38 7.14 -29.04
C LEU A 424 17.92 8.57 -29.12
N PRO A 425 18.73 8.90 -30.13
CA PRO A 425 19.21 10.25 -30.33
C PRO A 425 18.02 11.18 -30.57
N PHE A 426 18.00 12.33 -29.91
CA PHE A 426 17.05 13.42 -30.15
C PHE A 426 17.45 14.21 -31.41
N VAL A 427 18.73 14.60 -31.51
CA VAL A 427 19.30 15.43 -32.58
C VAL A 427 20.25 14.62 -33.47
N ALA A 428 20.35 15.01 -34.74
CA ALA A 428 21.15 14.33 -35.77
C ALA A 428 22.63 14.74 -35.74
N ASP A 429 22.91 16.02 -35.54
CA ASP A 429 24.24 16.60 -35.62
C ASP A 429 24.74 17.08 -34.24
N ASP A 430 26.08 17.10 -34.08
CA ASP A 430 26.76 17.53 -32.86
C ASP A 430 26.70 19.05 -32.62
N SER A 431 26.14 19.80 -33.57
CA SER A 431 25.93 21.24 -33.46
C SER A 431 24.59 21.65 -34.07
N GLY A 432 23.97 22.71 -33.57
CA GLY A 432 22.69 23.16 -34.10
C GLY A 432 22.19 24.47 -33.51
N GLU A 433 21.18 25.02 -34.17
CA GLU A 433 20.58 26.32 -33.86
C GLU A 433 19.15 26.16 -33.35
N LEU A 434 18.88 26.69 -32.16
CA LEU A 434 17.59 26.58 -31.47
C LEU A 434 16.98 27.97 -31.30
N TYR A 435 15.69 28.08 -31.58
CA TYR A 435 15.01 29.38 -31.67
C TYR A 435 14.00 29.55 -30.52
N PRO A 436 14.21 30.50 -29.60
CA PRO A 436 13.32 30.70 -28.45
C PRO A 436 11.99 31.36 -28.81
N GLY A 437 11.93 32.19 -29.86
CA GLY A 437 10.68 32.82 -30.30
C GLY A 437 10.47 32.77 -31.81
N GLU A 438 9.52 33.56 -32.30
CA GLU A 438 8.98 33.44 -33.66
C GLU A 438 9.74 34.30 -34.70
N ASN A 439 10.54 35.27 -34.24
CA ASN A 439 11.23 36.20 -35.12
C ASN A 439 12.70 35.82 -35.34
N ALA A 440 13.15 35.84 -36.60
CA ALA A 440 14.55 35.61 -36.97
C ALA A 440 15.56 36.66 -36.44
N SER A 441 15.08 37.68 -35.71
CA SER A 441 15.90 38.77 -35.13
C SER A 441 16.23 38.54 -33.65
N GLU A 442 15.65 37.52 -33.05
CA GLU A 442 15.87 37.13 -31.65
C GLU A 442 17.19 36.32 -31.54
N PRO A 443 17.88 36.36 -30.39
CA PRO A 443 19.09 35.59 -30.16
C PRO A 443 18.77 34.09 -30.28
N VAL A 444 19.52 33.43 -31.15
CA VAL A 444 19.48 32.00 -31.37
C VAL A 444 20.40 31.32 -30.37
N LEU A 445 19.94 30.23 -29.76
CA LEU A 445 20.76 29.41 -28.90
C LEU A 445 21.51 28.40 -29.79
N TYR A 446 22.83 28.53 -29.85
CA TYR A 446 23.69 27.64 -30.62
C TYR A 446 24.38 26.67 -29.67
N TYR A 447 24.23 25.36 -29.91
CA TYR A 447 25.04 24.34 -29.27
C TYR A 447 26.05 23.79 -30.27
N ASP A 448 27.24 23.43 -29.79
CA ASP A 448 28.37 22.99 -30.62
C ASP A 448 28.96 21.64 -30.19
N ALA A 449 28.37 21.01 -29.18
CA ALA A 449 28.69 19.65 -28.78
C ALA A 449 27.46 18.85 -28.35
N CYS A 450 27.54 17.54 -28.52
CA CYS A 450 26.56 16.57 -28.03
C CYS A 450 27.20 15.58 -27.05
N THR A 451 26.41 15.12 -26.09
CA THR A 451 26.82 14.13 -25.09
C THR A 451 25.66 13.21 -24.73
N ASN A 452 25.96 12.05 -24.16
CA ASN A 452 24.96 11.13 -23.62
C ASN A 452 24.95 11.14 -22.09
N GLU A 453 25.69 12.05 -21.47
CA GLU A 453 25.84 12.12 -20.01
C GLU A 453 25.11 13.36 -19.48
N ILE A 454 24.12 13.15 -18.61
CA ILE A 454 23.41 14.25 -17.93
C ILE A 454 24.33 14.79 -16.82
N PRO A 455 24.38 16.12 -16.59
CA PRO A 455 25.09 16.67 -15.44
C PRO A 455 24.60 16.03 -14.14
N ALA A 456 25.50 15.83 -13.18
CA ALA A 456 25.20 15.17 -11.90
C ALA A 456 24.28 16.03 -11.01
N ILE A 457 22.96 15.94 -11.24
CA ILE A 457 21.92 16.68 -10.53
C ILE A 457 20.90 15.71 -9.90
N ARG A 458 20.20 16.17 -8.84
CA ARG A 458 19.26 15.33 -8.07
C ARG A 458 17.96 15.03 -8.82
N GLU A 459 17.51 15.93 -9.69
CA GLU A 459 16.20 15.86 -10.32
C GLU A 459 16.09 14.69 -11.31
N GLU A 460 15.08 13.84 -11.14
CA GLU A 460 14.68 12.85 -12.14
C GLU A 460 13.90 13.52 -13.25
N LEU A 461 14.56 13.73 -14.39
CA LEU A 461 13.91 14.27 -15.57
C LEU A 461 13.19 13.15 -16.32
N GLU A 462 11.96 13.43 -16.73
CA GLU A 462 11.36 12.71 -17.84
C GLU A 462 12.16 13.11 -19.09
N GLN A 463 13.00 12.22 -19.62
CA GLN A 463 13.81 12.47 -20.83
C GLN A 463 12.93 12.42 -22.10
N LYS A 464 11.79 13.12 -22.05
CA LYS A 464 10.85 13.40 -23.14
C LYS A 464 10.94 14.86 -23.58
N ALA A 465 12.15 15.40 -23.51
CA ALA A 465 12.47 16.76 -23.89
C ALA A 465 13.96 16.80 -24.28
N LEU A 466 14.34 17.79 -25.08
CA LEU A 466 15.75 18.03 -25.35
C LEU A 466 16.39 18.63 -24.10
N ASN A 467 17.48 18.04 -23.63
CA ASN A 467 18.21 18.52 -22.46
C ASN A 467 19.43 19.31 -22.94
N LEU A 468 19.58 20.55 -22.49
CA LEU A 468 20.71 21.41 -22.86
C LEU A 468 21.44 21.86 -21.61
N VAL A 469 22.75 21.62 -21.59
CA VAL A 469 23.65 22.11 -20.54
C VAL A 469 24.31 23.38 -21.03
N LEU A 470 24.06 24.48 -20.33
CA LEU A 470 24.48 25.83 -20.72
C LEU A 470 25.37 26.43 -19.63
N SER A 471 26.37 27.20 -20.05
CA SER A 471 27.04 28.14 -19.16
C SER A 471 26.15 29.38 -18.93
N GLU A 472 26.32 30.05 -17.79
CA GLU A 472 25.58 31.28 -17.48
C GLU A 472 25.76 32.36 -18.57
N ASN A 473 26.95 32.48 -19.16
CA ASN A 473 27.21 33.40 -20.26
C ASN A 473 26.41 33.06 -21.52
N ALA A 474 26.27 31.77 -21.86
CA ALA A 474 25.46 31.32 -22.99
C ALA A 474 23.96 31.52 -22.74
N PHE A 475 23.52 31.41 -21.49
CA PHE A 475 22.12 31.60 -21.11
C PHE A 475 21.71 33.08 -21.01
N ARG A 476 22.60 33.99 -20.62
CA ARG A 476 22.29 35.42 -20.35
C ARG A 476 21.51 36.13 -21.48
N PRO A 477 21.82 35.97 -22.78
CA PRO A 477 21.05 36.58 -23.87
C PRO A 477 19.60 36.06 -23.94
N LEU A 478 19.40 34.79 -23.57
CA LEU A 478 18.12 34.08 -23.64
C LEU A 478 17.26 34.35 -22.40
N ALA A 479 17.88 34.59 -21.25
CA ALA A 479 17.20 34.90 -19.99
C ALA A 479 16.27 36.11 -20.09
N ALA A 480 16.71 37.18 -20.78
CA ALA A 480 15.90 38.38 -20.98
C ALA A 480 14.62 38.08 -21.76
N LEU A 481 14.71 37.29 -22.83
CA LEU A 481 13.56 36.93 -23.64
C LEU A 481 12.57 36.01 -22.93
N LEU A 482 13.06 35.00 -22.22
CA LEU A 482 12.20 34.11 -21.45
C LEU A 482 11.45 34.84 -20.33
N SER A 483 12.09 35.85 -19.72
CA SER A 483 11.44 36.70 -18.71
C SER A 483 10.35 37.59 -19.32
N GLU A 484 10.57 38.16 -20.51
CA GLU A 484 9.57 38.99 -21.20
C GLU A 484 8.38 38.17 -21.73
N ALA A 485 8.62 36.92 -22.14
CA ALA A 485 7.58 36.00 -22.58
C ALA A 485 6.71 35.45 -21.44
N GLY A 486 7.04 35.75 -20.18
CA GLY A 486 6.33 35.25 -19.01
C GLY A 486 6.48 33.73 -18.80
N THR A 487 7.41 33.09 -19.53
CA THR A 487 7.72 31.66 -19.40
C THR A 487 8.59 31.36 -18.18
N PHE A 488 9.20 32.38 -17.57
CA PHE A 488 10.12 32.21 -16.45
C PHE A 488 10.11 33.41 -15.48
N SER A 489 9.87 33.15 -14.19
CA SER A 489 9.91 34.14 -13.09
C SER A 489 10.78 33.59 -11.97
N GLY A 490 12.09 33.83 -12.04
CA GLY A 490 13.09 33.43 -11.03
C GLY A 490 13.21 31.91 -10.84
N ALA A 491 14.29 31.29 -11.35
CA ALA A 491 14.57 29.88 -11.04
C ALA A 491 15.02 29.74 -9.58
N GLU A 492 14.59 28.65 -8.96
CA GLU A 492 15.30 28.09 -7.83
C GLU A 492 16.77 27.86 -8.22
N THR A 493 17.67 28.33 -7.37
CA THR A 493 19.11 28.10 -7.57
C THR A 493 19.56 27.01 -6.63
N ASN A 494 20.10 25.94 -7.19
CA ASN A 494 20.55 24.76 -6.46
C ASN A 494 22.08 24.73 -6.41
N TYR A 495 22.61 24.46 -5.22
CA TYR A 495 24.04 24.25 -4.99
C TYR A 495 24.28 22.81 -4.52
N ASN A 496 24.85 21.98 -5.40
CA ASN A 496 25.29 20.62 -5.08
C ASN A 496 26.70 20.68 -4.48
N ILE A 497 26.82 20.32 -3.21
CA ILE A 497 28.06 20.36 -2.45
C ILE A 497 28.54 18.92 -2.24
N TYR A 498 29.76 18.65 -2.69
CA TYR A 498 30.46 17.37 -2.52
C TYR A 498 31.46 17.50 -1.39
N LEU A 499 31.49 16.51 -0.51
CA LEU A 499 32.44 16.48 0.60
C LEU A 499 33.70 15.70 0.22
N GLU A 500 34.77 15.89 0.97
CA GLU A 500 35.95 15.03 0.86
C GLU A 500 35.61 13.60 1.30
N GLU A 501 36.16 12.59 0.62
CA GLU A 501 35.89 11.17 0.87
C GLU A 501 36.09 10.78 2.36
N ALA A 502 37.10 11.36 3.03
CA ALA A 502 37.40 11.12 4.43
C ALA A 502 36.33 11.63 5.42
N ILE A 503 35.53 12.61 5.00
CA ILE A 503 34.45 13.25 5.77
C ILE A 503 33.10 12.64 5.39
N ARG A 504 32.92 12.32 4.10
CA ARG A 504 31.69 11.77 3.50
C ARG A 504 31.16 10.52 4.20
N GLU A 505 32.05 9.64 4.68
CA GLU A 505 31.66 8.40 5.36
C GLU A 505 31.33 8.58 6.86
N LYS A 506 31.64 9.75 7.45
CA LYS A 506 31.50 10.00 8.89
C LYS A 506 30.41 11.02 9.14
N GLU A 507 29.27 10.54 9.62
CA GLU A 507 28.09 11.33 9.94
C GLU A 507 28.41 12.59 10.78
N ALA A 508 29.20 12.46 11.84
CA ALA A 508 29.55 13.60 12.70
C ALA A 508 30.44 14.67 12.03
N GLU A 509 31.32 14.28 11.09
CA GLU A 509 32.18 15.23 10.38
C GLU A 509 31.40 15.89 9.24
N SER A 510 30.54 15.14 8.53
CA SER A 510 29.61 15.67 7.53
C SER A 510 28.64 16.69 8.14
N GLU A 511 28.09 16.40 9.32
CA GLU A 511 27.18 17.30 10.03
C GLU A 511 27.87 18.60 10.46
N ALA A 512 29.14 18.54 10.87
CA ALA A 512 29.90 19.75 11.21
C ALA A 512 30.10 20.67 9.99
N VAL A 513 30.30 20.10 8.79
CA VAL A 513 30.38 20.87 7.54
C VAL A 513 29.00 21.45 7.18
N ARG A 514 27.93 20.69 7.37
CA ARG A 514 26.54 21.16 7.18
C ARG A 514 26.21 22.34 8.08
N GLU A 515 26.52 22.27 9.38
CA GLU A 515 26.32 23.38 10.32
C GLU A 515 27.13 24.62 9.92
N ALA A 516 28.36 24.42 9.44
CA ALA A 516 29.19 25.52 8.94
C ALA A 516 28.57 26.20 7.72
N ILE A 517 27.99 25.43 6.79
CA ILE A 517 27.28 25.96 5.63
C ILE A 517 25.98 26.67 6.04
N ALA A 518 25.20 26.08 6.96
CA ALA A 518 23.98 26.69 7.48
C ALA A 518 24.25 28.05 8.14
N ALA A 519 25.39 28.21 8.82
CA ALA A 519 25.80 29.47 9.41
C ALA A 519 26.14 30.57 8.38
N LEU A 520 26.47 30.20 7.13
CA LEU A 520 26.74 31.14 6.03
C LEU A 520 25.44 31.64 5.39
N THR A 521 24.32 30.96 5.58
CA THR A 521 23.01 31.29 5.00
C THR A 521 21.93 31.49 6.06
N PRO A 522 22.03 32.55 6.90
CA PRO A 522 21.08 32.80 7.99
C PRO A 522 19.73 33.40 7.54
N ASP A 523 19.57 33.77 6.26
CA ASP A 523 18.39 34.48 5.74
C ASP A 523 17.19 33.54 5.45
N GLU A 524 15.96 34.07 5.61
CA GLU A 524 14.71 33.40 5.20
C GLU A 524 14.71 33.23 3.65
N GLY A 525 14.82 31.99 3.17
CA GLY A 525 14.79 31.67 1.73
C GLY A 525 15.81 30.64 1.24
N TYR A 526 16.65 30.10 2.13
CA TYR A 526 17.54 28.98 1.84
C TYR A 526 17.12 27.72 2.60
N THR A 527 17.09 26.59 1.90
CA THR A 527 16.90 25.25 2.48
C THR A 527 18.19 24.45 2.31
N LEU A 528 18.65 23.81 3.39
CA LEU A 528 19.87 22.99 3.38
C LEU A 528 19.51 21.56 3.75
N GLU A 529 19.72 20.66 2.80
CA GLU A 529 19.46 19.24 2.92
C GLU A 529 20.77 18.45 2.90
N GLY A 530 20.81 17.33 3.62
CA GLY A 530 21.98 16.45 3.68
C GLY A 530 21.61 15.02 3.37
N ARG A 531 22.37 14.37 2.49
CA ARG A 531 22.07 13.02 2.00
C ARG A 531 21.95 11.99 3.12
N ILE A 532 22.88 12.03 4.09
CA ILE A 532 22.88 11.08 5.23
C ILE A 532 21.62 11.26 6.08
N GLN A 533 21.21 12.49 6.33
CA GLN A 533 20.02 12.80 7.13
C GLN A 533 18.74 12.45 6.38
N GLU A 534 18.69 12.71 5.07
CA GLU A 534 17.57 12.34 4.22
C GLU A 534 17.44 10.81 4.10
N GLU A 535 18.55 10.10 3.93
CA GLU A 535 18.55 8.63 3.96
C GLU A 535 18.08 8.09 5.32
N ALA A 536 18.56 8.65 6.43
CA ALA A 536 18.10 8.27 7.76
C ALA A 536 16.60 8.55 7.95
N SER A 537 16.12 9.70 7.46
CA SER A 537 14.71 10.12 7.48
C SER A 537 13.83 9.17 6.70
N ASP A 538 14.18 8.88 5.46
CA ASP A 538 13.42 7.97 4.61
C ASP A 538 13.48 6.52 5.09
N GLN A 539 14.62 6.06 5.63
CA GLN A 539 14.71 4.76 6.28
C GLN A 539 13.78 4.70 7.51
N ALA A 540 13.69 5.78 8.30
CA ALA A 540 12.79 5.87 9.44
C ALA A 540 11.32 5.89 8.99
N ALA A 541 10.96 6.68 7.97
CA ALA A 541 9.63 6.74 7.39
C ALA A 541 9.21 5.35 6.85
N ARG A 542 10.11 4.66 6.13
CA ARG A 542 9.88 3.30 5.63
C ARG A 542 9.75 2.29 6.74
N LYS A 543 10.54 2.40 7.82
CA LYS A 543 10.40 1.55 9.00
C LYS A 543 9.04 1.78 9.67
N GLY A 544 8.60 3.03 9.78
CA GLY A 544 7.26 3.40 10.23
C GLY A 544 6.18 2.74 9.38
N LEU A 545 6.25 2.91 8.06
CA LEU A 545 5.35 2.27 7.11
C LEU A 545 5.36 0.75 7.30
N ARG A 546 6.53 0.10 7.31
CA ARG A 546 6.66 -1.35 7.53
C ARG A 546 6.00 -1.82 8.84
N ILE A 547 6.03 -1.01 9.90
CA ILE A 547 5.31 -1.31 11.15
C ILE A 547 3.79 -1.24 10.94
N VAL A 548 3.27 -0.16 10.31
CA VAL A 548 1.85 -0.07 9.89
C VAL A 548 1.47 -1.33 9.13
N MET A 549 2.33 -1.73 8.21
CA MET A 549 2.11 -2.85 7.33
C MET A 549 2.07 -4.18 8.09
N GLY A 550 3.03 -4.40 8.98
CA GLY A 550 3.08 -5.56 9.86
C GLY A 550 1.83 -5.68 10.73
N VAL A 551 1.31 -4.56 11.24
CA VAL A 551 0.04 -4.53 11.97
C VAL A 551 -1.10 -4.99 11.06
N LEU A 552 -1.26 -4.43 9.85
CA LEU A 552 -2.32 -4.80 8.92
C LEU A 552 -2.31 -6.30 8.59
N ALA A 553 -1.12 -6.85 8.33
CA ALA A 553 -0.91 -8.27 8.07
C ALA A 553 -1.28 -9.14 9.29
N ALA A 554 -0.92 -8.70 10.50
CA ALA A 554 -1.31 -9.38 11.73
C ALA A 554 -2.83 -9.40 11.93
N LEU A 555 -3.53 -8.32 11.57
CA LEU A 555 -5.00 -8.28 11.63
C LEU A 555 -5.64 -9.30 10.70
N LEU A 556 -5.17 -9.39 9.45
CA LEU A 556 -5.59 -10.43 8.50
C LEU A 556 -5.43 -11.83 9.08
N ALA A 557 -4.26 -12.10 9.67
CA ALA A 557 -3.99 -13.37 10.31
C ALA A 557 -4.96 -13.66 11.47
N CYS A 558 -5.21 -12.67 12.34
CA CYS A 558 -6.16 -12.79 13.44
C CYS A 558 -7.57 -13.12 12.96
N VAL A 559 -8.06 -12.48 11.88
CA VAL A 559 -9.39 -12.78 11.31
C VAL A 559 -9.47 -14.22 10.79
N GLY A 560 -8.44 -14.69 10.08
CA GLY A 560 -8.37 -16.07 9.60
C GLY A 560 -8.39 -17.08 10.74
N ILE A 561 -7.56 -16.84 11.77
CA ILE A 561 -7.45 -17.70 12.96
C ILE A 561 -8.77 -17.70 13.75
N ALA A 562 -9.35 -16.54 14.04
CA ALA A 562 -10.61 -16.42 14.76
C ALA A 562 -11.76 -17.09 14.00
N GLY A 563 -11.84 -16.88 12.69
CA GLY A 563 -12.84 -17.49 11.82
C GLY A 563 -12.77 -19.01 11.82
N ILE A 564 -11.57 -19.59 11.77
CA ILE A 564 -11.42 -21.06 11.81
C ILE A 564 -11.62 -21.65 13.21
N LEU A 565 -11.16 -20.98 14.27
CA LEU A 565 -11.43 -21.40 15.66
C LEU A 565 -12.93 -21.44 15.93
N SER A 566 -13.65 -20.38 15.55
CA SER A 566 -15.11 -20.31 15.68
C SER A 566 -15.81 -21.45 14.93
N ALA A 567 -15.38 -21.71 13.69
CA ALA A 567 -15.95 -22.78 12.88
C ALA A 567 -15.67 -24.18 13.44
N THR A 568 -14.42 -24.46 13.80
CA THR A 568 -14.00 -25.77 14.30
C THR A 568 -14.67 -26.10 15.63
N LEU A 569 -14.64 -25.18 16.59
CA LEU A 569 -15.30 -25.35 17.90
C LEU A 569 -16.81 -25.56 17.76
N GLY A 570 -17.47 -24.75 16.92
CA GLY A 570 -18.91 -24.87 16.70
C GLY A 570 -19.33 -26.20 16.05
N GLN A 571 -18.55 -26.69 15.10
CA GLN A 571 -18.84 -27.96 14.41
C GLN A 571 -18.51 -29.19 15.25
N ILE A 572 -17.51 -29.14 16.12
CA ILE A 572 -17.17 -30.24 17.02
C ILE A 572 -18.37 -30.61 17.90
N TYR A 573 -19.08 -29.61 18.42
CA TYR A 573 -20.22 -29.85 19.29
C TYR A 573 -21.33 -30.62 18.55
N GLN A 574 -21.57 -30.27 17.28
CA GLN A 574 -22.54 -30.95 16.42
C GLN A 574 -22.13 -32.39 16.05
N ARG A 575 -20.87 -32.79 16.30
CA ARG A 575 -20.31 -34.08 15.86
C ARG A 575 -20.11 -35.09 16.99
N LYS A 576 -20.53 -34.79 18.22
CA LYS A 576 -20.36 -35.71 19.36
C LYS A 576 -20.90 -37.13 19.08
N LYS A 577 -22.05 -37.25 18.41
CA LYS A 577 -22.64 -38.56 18.01
C LYS A 577 -21.87 -39.29 16.90
N GLU A 578 -21.20 -38.57 16.00
CA GLU A 578 -20.30 -39.16 14.99
C GLU A 578 -19.07 -39.76 15.69
N PHE A 579 -18.49 -39.01 16.64
CA PHE A 579 -17.32 -39.45 17.39
C PHE A 579 -17.62 -40.61 18.35
N ALA A 580 -18.77 -40.57 19.03
CA ALA A 580 -19.22 -41.68 19.86
C ALA A 580 -19.38 -42.96 19.02
N ARG A 581 -19.94 -42.88 17.81
CA ARG A 581 -20.01 -44.03 16.87
C ARG A 581 -18.63 -44.58 16.51
N TYR A 582 -17.65 -43.73 16.22
CA TYR A 582 -16.29 -44.21 15.94
C TYR A 582 -15.66 -44.92 17.16
N LEU A 583 -15.84 -44.37 18.37
CA LEU A 583 -15.37 -44.99 19.60
C LEU A 583 -16.07 -46.33 19.86
N SER A 584 -17.39 -46.44 19.62
CA SER A 584 -18.14 -47.70 19.75
C SER A 584 -17.72 -48.78 18.76
N VAL A 585 -17.27 -48.41 17.56
CA VAL A 585 -16.74 -49.33 16.53
C VAL A 585 -15.31 -49.78 16.86
N GLY A 586 -14.68 -49.21 17.89
CA GLY A 586 -13.35 -49.60 18.37
C GLY A 586 -12.21 -48.69 17.93
N VAL A 587 -12.49 -47.49 17.41
CA VAL A 587 -11.44 -46.49 17.15
C VAL A 587 -10.84 -46.04 18.47
N SER A 588 -9.52 -46.16 18.63
CA SER A 588 -8.86 -45.74 19.87
C SER A 588 -8.90 -44.20 20.04
N PRO A 589 -8.89 -43.67 21.27
CA PRO A 589 -8.82 -42.22 21.50
C PRO A 589 -7.59 -41.55 20.85
N LYS A 590 -6.46 -42.26 20.76
CA LYS A 590 -5.25 -41.77 20.09
C LYS A 590 -5.45 -41.69 18.57
N ASP A 591 -6.14 -42.66 17.99
CA ASP A 591 -6.43 -42.68 16.56
C ASP A 591 -7.50 -41.66 16.17
N MET A 592 -8.44 -41.36 17.08
CA MET A 592 -9.34 -40.22 16.94
C MET A 592 -8.58 -38.89 16.88
N GLN A 593 -7.56 -38.70 17.72
CA GLN A 593 -6.72 -37.49 17.67
C GLN A 593 -5.97 -37.36 16.34
N LYS A 594 -5.44 -38.48 15.79
CA LYS A 594 -4.81 -38.49 14.46
C LYS A 594 -5.79 -38.13 13.35
N LEU A 595 -7.01 -38.67 13.40
CA LEU A 595 -8.07 -38.36 12.44
C LEU A 595 -8.39 -36.85 12.44
N LEU A 596 -8.57 -36.26 13.62
CA LEU A 596 -8.89 -34.85 13.77
C LEU A 596 -7.74 -33.93 13.35
N PHE A 597 -6.50 -34.32 13.63
CA PHE A 597 -5.33 -33.59 13.17
C PHE A 597 -5.26 -33.55 11.63
N LEU A 598 -5.49 -34.70 10.96
CA LEU A 598 -5.55 -34.75 9.50
C LEU A 598 -6.71 -33.95 8.93
N GLU A 599 -7.85 -33.91 9.63
CA GLU A 599 -8.97 -33.06 9.27
C GLU A 599 -8.56 -31.58 9.30
N GLY A 600 -7.94 -31.13 10.39
CA GLY A 600 -7.42 -29.78 10.53
C GLY A 600 -6.44 -29.40 9.42
N LEU A 601 -5.48 -30.29 9.13
CA LEU A 601 -4.50 -30.10 8.06
C LEU A 601 -5.17 -29.87 6.69
N PHE A 602 -6.22 -30.63 6.36
CA PHE A 602 -6.94 -30.46 5.10
C PHE A 602 -7.80 -29.20 5.04
N ILE A 603 -8.33 -28.74 6.18
CA ILE A 603 -9.11 -27.50 6.25
C ILE A 603 -8.22 -26.28 6.01
N ILE A 604 -6.95 -26.32 6.44
CA ILE A 604 -5.98 -25.24 6.24
C ILE A 604 -5.25 -25.34 4.91
N GLY A 605 -4.80 -26.55 4.53
CA GLY A 605 -3.96 -26.74 3.34
C GLY A 605 -4.67 -26.38 2.04
N ARG A 606 -5.99 -26.62 1.94
CA ARG A 606 -6.75 -26.27 0.74
C ARG A 606 -6.83 -24.74 0.50
N PRO A 607 -7.31 -23.90 1.44
CA PRO A 607 -7.35 -22.46 1.24
C PRO A 607 -5.96 -21.86 1.09
N PHE A 608 -4.94 -22.38 1.79
CA PHE A 608 -3.55 -21.97 1.59
C PHE A 608 -3.07 -22.18 0.15
N LEU A 609 -3.23 -23.40 -0.39
CA LEU A 609 -2.83 -23.70 -1.77
C LEU A 609 -3.61 -22.86 -2.79
N MET A 610 -4.91 -22.65 -2.56
CA MET A 610 -5.71 -21.77 -3.44
C MET A 610 -5.24 -20.31 -3.38
N ALA A 611 -4.85 -19.82 -2.20
CA ALA A 611 -4.30 -18.48 -2.05
C ALA A 611 -2.98 -18.34 -2.79
N VAL A 612 -2.05 -19.29 -2.67
CA VAL A 612 -0.79 -19.28 -3.43
C VAL A 612 -1.03 -19.28 -4.94
N ILE A 613 -1.95 -20.12 -5.44
CA ILE A 613 -2.27 -20.18 -6.88
C ILE A 613 -2.78 -18.84 -7.42
N ILE A 614 -3.52 -18.07 -6.62
CA ILE A 614 -4.05 -16.77 -7.03
C ILE A 614 -3.04 -15.64 -6.79
N ASP A 615 -2.19 -15.77 -5.76
CA ASP A 615 -1.18 -14.76 -5.43
C ASP A 615 -0.07 -14.69 -6.49
N VAL A 616 0.33 -15.82 -7.08
CA VAL A 616 1.35 -15.85 -8.14
C VAL A 616 1.01 -14.93 -9.34
N PRO A 617 -0.16 -15.02 -10.00
CA PRO A 617 -0.49 -14.11 -11.09
C PRO A 617 -0.72 -12.66 -10.62
N VAL A 618 -1.20 -12.44 -9.40
CA VAL A 618 -1.32 -11.08 -8.84
C VAL A 618 0.05 -10.45 -8.64
N THR A 619 1.00 -11.19 -8.09
CA THR A 619 2.40 -10.76 -7.92
C THR A 619 3.07 -10.52 -9.26
N ALA A 620 2.82 -11.37 -10.26
CA ALA A 620 3.32 -11.16 -11.61
C ALA A 620 2.77 -9.86 -12.24
N LEU A 621 1.49 -9.54 -12.01
CA LEU A 621 0.91 -8.26 -12.43
C LEU A 621 1.54 -7.08 -11.67
N LEU A 622 1.75 -7.19 -10.36
CA LEU A 622 2.41 -6.15 -9.57
C LEU A 622 3.85 -5.89 -10.04
N LEU A 623 4.60 -6.94 -10.40
CA LEU A 623 5.95 -6.82 -10.97
C LEU A 623 5.95 -6.22 -12.37
N GLN A 624 4.88 -6.36 -13.16
CA GLN A 624 4.77 -5.65 -14.44
C GLN A 624 4.53 -4.15 -14.26
N MET A 625 3.92 -3.77 -13.13
CA MET A 625 3.59 -2.38 -12.79
C MET A 625 4.68 -1.71 -11.94
N SER A 626 5.75 -2.43 -11.60
CA SER A 626 6.75 -1.97 -10.63
C SER A 626 8.18 -2.25 -11.12
N PRO A 627 9.16 -1.41 -10.76
CA PRO A 627 10.58 -1.54 -11.10
C PRO A 627 11.28 -2.91 -10.99
N PRO A 628 11.15 -3.68 -9.90
CA PRO A 628 12.07 -4.78 -9.64
C PRO A 628 11.83 -5.98 -10.56
N THR A 629 12.91 -6.64 -10.97
CA THR A 629 12.83 -7.85 -11.80
C THR A 629 12.29 -9.05 -11.01
N ALA A 630 11.68 -10.00 -11.73
CA ALA A 630 11.19 -11.24 -11.12
C ALA A 630 12.30 -12.03 -10.38
N GLY A 631 13.55 -11.95 -10.86
CA GLY A 631 14.70 -12.59 -10.22
C GLY A 631 15.00 -12.02 -8.83
N GLN A 632 14.97 -10.69 -8.70
CA GLN A 632 15.18 -9.99 -7.43
C GLN A 632 14.03 -10.24 -6.45
N PHE A 633 12.78 -10.26 -6.94
CA PHE A 633 11.67 -10.63 -6.07
C PHE A 633 11.82 -12.04 -5.51
N ILE A 634 12.27 -13.00 -6.32
CA ILE A 634 12.45 -14.39 -5.88
C ILE A 634 13.53 -14.50 -4.79
N SER A 635 14.59 -13.69 -4.82
CA SER A 635 15.61 -13.70 -3.75
C SER A 635 15.11 -13.10 -2.44
N HIS A 636 14.13 -12.18 -2.50
CA HIS A 636 13.54 -11.52 -1.32
C HIS A 636 12.15 -12.06 -0.94
N LEU A 637 11.78 -13.24 -1.44
CA LEU A 637 10.44 -13.78 -1.27
C LEU A 637 10.09 -13.92 0.23
N PRO A 638 8.95 -13.39 0.70
CA PRO A 638 8.62 -13.32 2.13
C PRO A 638 8.13 -14.65 2.72
N LEU A 639 8.93 -15.72 2.58
CA LEU A 639 8.60 -17.08 3.01
C LEU A 639 8.44 -17.21 4.52
N VAL A 640 9.28 -16.52 5.30
CA VAL A 640 9.27 -16.61 6.77
C VAL A 640 7.93 -16.18 7.37
N PRO A 641 7.40 -14.98 7.11
CA PRO A 641 6.09 -14.59 7.65
C PRO A 641 4.95 -15.47 7.13
N VAL A 642 5.01 -15.94 5.88
CA VAL A 642 4.04 -16.91 5.33
C VAL A 642 4.03 -18.22 6.10
N LEU A 643 5.21 -18.79 6.38
CA LEU A 643 5.36 -20.02 7.15
C LEU A 643 4.95 -19.84 8.61
N ILE A 644 5.25 -18.70 9.23
CA ILE A 644 4.80 -18.36 10.58
C ILE A 644 3.27 -18.33 10.62
N PHE A 645 2.62 -17.63 9.70
CA PHE A 645 1.16 -17.56 9.66
C PHE A 645 0.53 -18.95 9.43
N LEU A 646 1.09 -19.75 8.53
CA LEU A 646 0.67 -21.13 8.30
C LEU A 646 0.81 -21.97 9.58
N CYS A 647 1.94 -21.90 10.29
CA CYS A 647 2.18 -22.62 11.53
C CYS A 647 1.22 -22.18 12.65
N ILE A 648 0.97 -20.89 12.81
CA ILE A 648 0.03 -20.37 13.82
C ILE A 648 -1.40 -20.85 13.51
N SER A 649 -1.83 -20.77 12.24
CA SER A 649 -3.15 -21.26 11.84
C SER A 649 -3.30 -22.77 12.07
N ALA A 650 -2.27 -23.56 11.74
CA ALA A 650 -2.21 -25.00 12.00
C ALA A 650 -2.22 -25.33 13.50
N GLY A 651 -1.47 -24.57 14.29
CA GLY A 651 -1.44 -24.68 15.74
C GLY A 651 -2.80 -24.38 16.36
N ALA A 652 -3.46 -23.29 15.95
CA ALA A 652 -4.77 -22.89 16.45
C ALA A 652 -5.84 -23.95 16.18
N VAL A 653 -5.89 -24.50 14.96
CA VAL A 653 -6.82 -25.57 14.60
C VAL A 653 -6.51 -26.86 15.35
N SER A 654 -5.24 -27.23 15.45
CA SER A 654 -4.81 -28.42 16.19
C SER A 654 -5.20 -28.32 17.67
N LEU A 655 -5.01 -27.15 18.28
CA LEU A 655 -5.39 -26.89 19.67
C LEU A 655 -6.91 -27.00 19.87
N ALA A 656 -7.71 -26.42 18.96
CA ALA A 656 -9.16 -26.52 19.00
C ALA A 656 -9.65 -27.97 18.90
N TYR A 657 -9.08 -28.76 17.98
CA TYR A 657 -9.40 -30.18 17.84
C TYR A 657 -8.93 -31.03 19.02
N LEU A 658 -7.81 -30.70 19.65
CA LEU A 658 -7.33 -31.39 20.84
C LEU A 658 -8.21 -31.11 22.07
N ALA A 659 -8.58 -29.84 22.29
CA ALA A 659 -9.49 -29.44 23.36
C ALA A 659 -10.84 -30.14 23.23
N ALA A 660 -11.37 -30.16 22.01
CA ALA A 660 -12.55 -30.90 21.62
C ALA A 660 -12.44 -32.41 21.87
N ALA A 661 -11.39 -33.05 21.35
CA ALA A 661 -11.17 -34.48 21.49
C ALA A 661 -11.13 -34.90 22.96
N ARG A 662 -10.44 -34.13 23.82
CA ARG A 662 -10.40 -34.37 25.26
C ARG A 662 -11.79 -34.29 25.88
N SER A 663 -12.57 -33.27 25.57
CA SER A 663 -13.93 -33.10 26.11
C SER A 663 -14.87 -34.25 25.76
N ILE A 664 -14.68 -34.88 24.60
CA ILE A 664 -15.55 -35.97 24.10
C ILE A 664 -15.07 -37.33 24.60
N CYS A 665 -13.75 -37.59 24.55
CA CYS A 665 -13.18 -38.87 24.96
C CYS A 665 -13.27 -39.11 26.49
N GLN A 666 -13.49 -38.07 27.28
CA GLN A 666 -13.67 -38.18 28.74
C GLN A 666 -15.15 -38.28 29.17
N GLY A 667 -16.11 -38.05 28.27
CA GLY A 667 -17.53 -38.14 28.58
C GLY A 667 -18.06 -39.59 28.58
N ASP A 668 -19.13 -39.86 29.32
CA ASP A 668 -19.79 -41.17 29.27
C ASP A 668 -20.40 -41.39 27.87
N LEU A 669 -19.89 -42.41 27.17
CA LEU A 669 -20.30 -42.75 25.82
C LEU A 669 -21.80 -43.06 25.75
N VAL A 670 -22.34 -43.68 26.81
CA VAL A 670 -23.75 -44.07 26.89
C VAL A 670 -24.62 -42.83 27.05
N GLU A 671 -24.18 -41.85 27.83
CA GLU A 671 -24.87 -40.57 28.02
C GLU A 671 -24.87 -39.77 26.71
N ILE A 672 -23.73 -39.66 26.02
CA ILE A 672 -23.63 -38.97 24.72
C ILE A 672 -24.53 -39.60 23.64
N LEU A 673 -24.73 -40.93 23.70
CA LEU A 673 -25.61 -41.65 22.78
C LEU A 673 -27.09 -41.57 23.18
N LYS A 674 -27.42 -41.52 24.48
CA LYS A 674 -28.79 -41.43 25.02
C LYS A 674 -29.35 -40.02 25.06
N ASP A 675 -28.51 -38.99 25.10
CA ASP A 675 -28.97 -37.62 25.21
C ASP A 675 -29.65 -37.18 23.90
N GLU A 676 -30.98 -37.30 23.88
CA GLU A 676 -31.86 -36.70 22.87
C GLU A 676 -32.09 -35.20 23.15
N THR A 677 -31.70 -34.72 24.35
CA THR A 677 -31.99 -33.35 24.84
C THR A 677 -30.80 -32.38 24.79
N MET A 678 -29.56 -32.87 24.72
CA MET A 678 -28.36 -32.04 24.53
C MET A 678 -27.73 -32.30 23.15
N VAL A 679 -28.24 -31.62 22.13
CA VAL A 679 -27.54 -31.41 20.84
C VAL A 679 -27.54 -29.94 20.49
#